data_AF-A0A854WGI6-F1
#
_entry.id   AF-A0A854WGI6-F1
#
_cell.length_a   1.000
_cell.length_b   1.000
_cell.length_c   1.000
_cell.angle_alpha   90.00
_cell.angle_beta   90.00
_cell.angle_gamma   90.00
#
_symmetry.space_group_name_H-M   'P 1'
#
loop_
_entity.id
_entity.type
_entity.pdbx_description
1 polymer ?
#
loop_
_entity_poly.entity_id
_entity_poly.type
_entity_poly.pdbx_seq_one_letter_code
_entity_poly.pdbx_strand_id
1 'polypeptide(L)'
;MRHLNIDIETYSSNDIKNGVYKYSDAEDFEILLFAYSVDGGEVTCLDFTKEEMPDDIRDMLFDKDVRKHAFNAQFERVCLSRHLGIPYFLDPSQWRCTMVLAQELGLPSSLEKCANYLNLAQEKDAAGKNLIKYFSIPCKPTKVNGGRTRNLPEHDPEKWQMFIDYCIQDVVVEMSIAERLEAIPVHDREWEYYACDQRINDRGVELDTELVDSALYCKNLKMESLASELKATTGLANPNSRAQLLPWLQEKGYSAGGLTKADVESELETAEGELKRVLELKLQTAMSSLKKYEAMERAMCSDNRVHGLLQFYGASRTGRWAGRVVQVQNLARNYLSDLDDARNFVKKRDIDAVEILYDSLNDTLKQLIRTALIAKDGTEFYVSDFSAIEARVIAWFAGEKWRLEVFATHGKIYEASASQMFGIPIEEVDKGLRQKGKISELALGYQGGPGALKQMGALSMGVHEEELQGLVDDWRRANQKIVQFWKDVQRAAIKALKTKRPIKLGKLTFNYRKGFLLIKLPSGRNLAYAKAKVESGDYGDKIIYEGQSDKAYFTRQETYGGKLVENIVQATARDILAEALIRIEEAGHDVVFHVHDEAIIEGAGMTIEEVNNLMAQAPEWAEGLPLNSEGYITKYYMKD
;
A
#
# COMPACT_ATOMS: atom_id res chain seq x y z
N MET A 1 12.37 -27.16 -17.18
CA MET A 1 12.33 -26.31 -15.97
C MET A 1 11.71 -27.16 -14.87
N ARG A 2 12.41 -27.31 -13.75
CA ARG A 2 11.91 -28.04 -12.58
C ARG A 2 11.15 -27.10 -11.65
N HIS A 3 10.33 -27.65 -10.77
CA HIS A 3 9.49 -26.90 -9.82
C HIS A 3 9.77 -27.37 -8.40
N LEU A 4 9.90 -26.40 -7.48
CA LEU A 4 10.08 -26.64 -6.05
C LEU A 4 9.06 -25.81 -5.27
N ASN A 5 8.04 -26.47 -4.72
CA ASN A 5 7.06 -25.84 -3.82
C ASN A 5 7.60 -25.91 -2.38
N ILE A 6 7.47 -24.82 -1.63
CA ILE A 6 8.11 -24.67 -0.31
C ILE A 6 7.11 -24.02 0.66
N ASP A 7 7.11 -24.52 1.88
CA ASP A 7 6.59 -23.84 3.07
C ASP A 7 7.59 -24.01 4.21
N ILE A 8 7.70 -23.01 5.09
CA ILE A 8 8.62 -23.05 6.22
C ILE A 8 7.94 -22.61 7.50
N GLU A 9 8.31 -23.27 8.59
CA GLU A 9 7.99 -22.79 9.93
C GLU A 9 9.25 -22.28 10.61
N THR A 10 9.11 -21.20 11.36
CA THR A 10 10.26 -20.43 11.85
C THR A 10 10.10 -20.03 13.31
N TYR A 11 11.18 -19.62 13.95
CA TYR A 11 11.20 -18.97 15.26
C TYR A 11 11.99 -17.67 15.18
N SER A 12 11.55 -16.66 15.93
CA SER A 12 12.34 -15.44 16.18
C SER A 12 11.83 -14.72 17.42
N SER A 13 12.75 -14.06 18.13
CA SER A 13 12.39 -13.13 19.21
C SER A 13 11.69 -11.85 18.73
N ASN A 14 11.89 -11.46 17.46
CA ASN A 14 11.23 -10.30 16.87
C ASN A 14 9.79 -10.63 16.45
N ASP A 15 8.84 -9.70 16.65
CA ASP A 15 7.45 -9.88 16.20
C ASP A 15 7.38 -9.68 14.67
N ILE A 16 6.81 -10.65 13.95
CA ILE A 16 6.60 -10.62 12.49
C ILE A 16 5.80 -9.40 12.01
N LYS A 17 5.02 -8.74 12.89
CA LYS A 17 4.34 -7.47 12.60
C LYS A 17 5.30 -6.33 12.25
N ASN A 18 6.58 -6.44 12.63
CA ASN A 18 7.62 -5.48 12.27
C ASN A 18 8.18 -5.71 10.86
N GLY A 19 7.69 -6.73 10.13
CA GLY A 19 8.13 -7.09 8.79
C GLY A 19 9.07 -8.30 8.78
N VAL A 20 9.10 -9.07 7.69
CA VAL A 20 9.89 -10.31 7.60
C VAL A 20 11.40 -10.07 7.67
N TYR A 21 11.88 -8.94 7.15
CA TYR A 21 13.29 -8.57 7.24
C TYR A 21 13.70 -8.39 8.70
N LYS A 22 12.96 -7.58 9.48
CA LYS A 22 13.24 -7.44 10.90
C LYS A 22 13.05 -8.74 11.68
N TYR A 23 12.05 -9.53 11.31
CA TYR A 23 11.78 -10.84 11.90
C TYR A 23 12.98 -11.78 11.77
N SER A 24 13.55 -11.90 10.56
CA SER A 24 14.71 -12.76 10.26
C SER A 24 16.05 -12.15 10.68
N ASP A 25 16.11 -10.83 10.90
CA ASP A 25 17.30 -10.12 11.41
C ASP A 25 17.60 -10.42 12.89
N ALA A 26 16.71 -11.11 13.61
CA ALA A 26 16.98 -11.52 15.00
C ALA A 26 18.20 -12.46 15.08
N GLU A 27 18.99 -12.33 16.14
CA GLU A 27 20.15 -13.21 16.38
C GLU A 27 19.73 -14.66 16.64
N ASP A 28 18.54 -14.86 17.19
CA ASP A 28 17.96 -16.17 17.50
C ASP A 28 16.95 -16.66 16.44
N PHE A 29 16.95 -16.05 15.24
CA PHE A 29 16.11 -16.50 14.15
C PHE A 29 16.52 -17.90 13.66
N GLU A 30 15.55 -18.80 13.57
CA GLU A 30 15.76 -20.18 13.12
C GLU A 30 14.62 -20.63 12.20
N ILE A 31 14.95 -21.38 11.15
CA ILE A 31 13.96 -22.20 10.44
C ILE A 31 13.84 -23.51 11.19
N LEU A 32 12.62 -23.83 11.60
CA LEU A 32 12.24 -24.97 12.41
C LEU A 32 11.89 -26.18 11.54
N LEU A 33 11.03 -25.95 10.55
CA LEU A 33 10.51 -26.97 9.63
C LEU A 33 10.64 -26.46 8.19
N PHE A 34 10.95 -27.37 7.28
CA PHE A 34 11.02 -27.08 5.85
C PHE A 34 10.23 -28.13 5.07
N ALA A 35 9.00 -27.80 4.69
CA ALA A 35 8.18 -28.64 3.83
C ALA A 35 8.40 -28.29 2.36
N TYR A 36 8.52 -29.32 1.52
CA TYR A 36 8.73 -29.11 0.09
C TYR A 36 8.14 -30.22 -0.77
N SER A 37 7.85 -29.89 -2.02
CA SER A 37 7.54 -30.84 -3.09
C SER A 37 8.34 -30.51 -4.34
N VAL A 38 8.91 -31.54 -4.94
CA VAL A 38 9.68 -31.46 -6.19
C VAL A 38 8.80 -31.94 -7.34
N ASP A 39 8.63 -31.10 -8.36
CA ASP A 39 7.91 -31.40 -9.60
C ASP A 39 6.48 -31.94 -9.36
N GLY A 40 5.83 -31.49 -8.29
CA GLY A 40 4.48 -31.89 -7.90
C GLY A 40 4.36 -33.27 -7.25
N GLY A 41 5.50 -33.84 -6.82
CA GLY A 41 5.55 -35.11 -6.09
C GLY A 41 5.03 -35.03 -4.66
N GLU A 42 5.22 -36.12 -3.91
CA GLU A 42 4.87 -36.20 -2.49
C GLU A 42 5.56 -35.10 -1.68
N VAL A 43 4.80 -34.44 -0.80
CA VAL A 43 5.35 -33.39 0.07
C VAL A 43 6.12 -34.04 1.21
N THR A 44 7.39 -33.66 1.36
CA THR A 44 8.26 -34.08 2.46
C THR A 44 8.51 -32.89 3.37
N CYS A 45 8.60 -33.11 4.68
CA CYS A 45 8.96 -32.07 5.65
C CYS A 45 10.20 -32.47 6.43
N LEU A 46 11.20 -31.59 6.45
CA LEU A 46 12.44 -31.74 7.20
C LEU A 46 12.30 -31.06 8.56
N ASP A 47 12.69 -31.77 9.61
CA ASP A 47 12.76 -31.23 10.98
C ASP A 47 14.18 -30.71 11.24
N PHE A 48 14.41 -29.41 11.00
CA PHE A 48 15.72 -28.78 11.17
C PHE A 48 16.23 -28.73 12.62
N THR A 49 15.40 -29.14 13.59
CA THR A 49 15.87 -29.36 14.96
C THR A 49 16.65 -30.68 15.11
N LYS A 50 16.61 -31.55 14.09
CA LYS A 50 17.21 -32.90 14.10
C LYS A 50 18.07 -33.20 12.88
N GLU A 51 17.77 -32.61 11.73
CA GLU A 51 18.46 -32.90 10.47
C GLU A 51 18.85 -31.63 9.71
N GLU A 52 19.76 -31.75 8.76
CA GLU A 52 20.19 -30.65 7.91
C GLU A 52 19.51 -30.73 6.52
N MET A 53 19.48 -29.60 5.82
CA MET A 53 18.96 -29.55 4.44
C MET A 53 19.85 -30.40 3.51
N PRO A 54 19.27 -31.35 2.74
CA PRO A 54 20.00 -32.11 1.73
C PRO A 54 20.65 -31.22 0.66
N ASP A 55 21.86 -31.59 0.21
CA ASP A 55 22.64 -30.82 -0.77
C ASP A 55 21.89 -30.61 -2.09
N ASP A 56 21.14 -31.61 -2.56
CA ASP A 56 20.37 -31.52 -3.80
C ASP A 56 19.21 -30.51 -3.69
N ILE A 57 18.54 -30.44 -2.54
CA ILE A 57 17.51 -29.42 -2.26
C ILE A 57 18.15 -28.05 -2.11
N ARG A 58 19.29 -27.94 -1.43
CA ARG A 58 20.05 -26.70 -1.31
C ARG A 58 20.46 -26.17 -2.69
N ASP A 59 20.98 -27.02 -3.57
CA ASP A 59 21.37 -26.65 -4.93
C ASP A 59 20.18 -26.14 -5.74
N MET A 60 19.00 -26.77 -5.58
CA MET A 60 17.78 -26.32 -6.24
C MET A 60 17.37 -24.90 -5.84
N LEU A 61 17.66 -24.43 -4.61
CA LEU A 61 17.38 -23.06 -4.19
C LEU A 61 18.18 -22.01 -4.98
N PHE A 62 19.35 -22.36 -5.52
CA PHE A 62 20.19 -21.46 -6.30
C PHE A 62 20.09 -21.69 -7.82
N ASP A 63 19.59 -22.85 -8.24
CA ASP A 63 19.48 -23.19 -9.66
C ASP A 63 18.42 -22.34 -10.38
N LYS A 64 18.85 -21.62 -11.42
CA LYS A 64 18.01 -20.77 -12.29
C LYS A 64 17.01 -21.58 -13.13
N ASP A 65 17.29 -22.86 -13.36
CA ASP A 65 16.42 -23.77 -14.12
C ASP A 65 15.37 -24.46 -13.22
N VAL A 66 15.38 -24.13 -11.92
CA VAL A 66 14.37 -24.51 -10.92
C VAL A 66 13.52 -23.29 -10.54
N ARG A 67 12.21 -23.40 -10.73
CA ARG A 67 11.20 -22.43 -10.33
C ARG A 67 10.74 -22.72 -8.89
N LYS A 68 10.90 -21.77 -7.98
CA LYS A 68 10.45 -21.90 -6.60
C LYS A 68 9.04 -21.34 -6.46
N HIS A 69 8.21 -21.98 -5.64
CA HIS A 69 6.82 -21.58 -5.39
C HIS A 69 6.57 -21.56 -3.89
N ALA A 70 5.82 -20.56 -3.44
CA ALA A 70 5.32 -20.48 -2.07
C ALA A 70 4.13 -19.54 -1.99
N PHE A 71 3.27 -19.74 -0.99
CA PHE A 71 2.18 -18.82 -0.70
C PHE A 71 2.72 -17.66 0.14
N ASN A 72 2.90 -16.48 -0.48
CA ASN A 72 3.64 -15.35 0.09
C ASN A 72 5.17 -15.50 0.02
N ALA A 73 5.69 -15.94 -1.13
CA ALA A 73 7.11 -16.19 -1.44
C ALA A 73 8.16 -15.18 -0.95
N GLN A 74 7.80 -13.93 -0.64
CA GLN A 74 8.72 -13.00 0.04
C GLN A 74 9.19 -13.57 1.38
N PHE A 75 8.29 -14.20 2.12
CA PHE A 75 8.58 -14.72 3.45
C PHE A 75 9.63 -15.83 3.39
N GLU A 76 9.37 -16.87 2.59
CA GLU A 76 10.24 -18.02 2.42
C GLU A 76 11.60 -17.57 1.88
N ARG A 77 11.60 -16.70 0.85
CA ARG A 77 12.83 -16.22 0.21
C ARG A 77 13.73 -15.45 1.18
N VAL A 78 13.18 -14.55 1.99
CA VAL A 78 13.95 -13.75 2.95
C VAL A 78 14.47 -14.64 4.08
N CYS A 79 13.61 -15.45 4.67
CA CYS A 79 13.97 -16.38 5.75
C CYS A 79 15.04 -17.41 5.31
N LEU A 80 14.90 -18.00 4.12
CA LEU A 80 15.89 -18.94 3.58
C LEU A 80 17.23 -18.25 3.30
N SER A 81 17.22 -17.03 2.77
CA SER A 81 18.46 -16.27 2.56
C SER A 81 19.22 -16.07 3.87
N ARG A 82 18.49 -15.73 4.94
CA ARG A 82 19.06 -15.60 6.28
C ARG A 82 19.60 -16.93 6.82
N HIS A 83 18.81 -18.00 6.73
CA HIS A 83 19.19 -19.33 7.20
C HIS A 83 20.44 -19.88 6.47
N LEU A 84 20.54 -19.63 5.16
CA LEU A 84 21.69 -20.05 4.35
C LEU A 84 22.95 -19.20 4.61
N GLY A 85 22.85 -18.13 5.39
CA GLY A 85 23.96 -17.26 5.75
C GLY A 85 24.54 -16.46 4.58
N ILE A 86 23.77 -16.23 3.52
CA ILE A 86 24.22 -15.48 2.34
C ILE A 86 24.11 -13.96 2.58
N PRO A 87 25.06 -13.15 2.08
CA PRO A 87 25.07 -11.70 2.31
C PRO A 87 24.11 -10.93 1.38
N TYR A 88 23.30 -11.64 0.61
CA TYR A 88 22.31 -11.12 -0.33
C TYR A 88 21.06 -11.99 -0.23
N PHE A 89 19.95 -11.56 -0.83
CA PHE A 89 18.73 -12.35 -0.87
C PHE A 89 18.66 -13.23 -2.13
N LEU A 90 18.03 -14.41 -2.00
CA LEU A 90 17.72 -15.29 -3.14
C LEU A 90 16.99 -14.50 -4.23
N ASP A 91 17.37 -14.70 -5.50
CA ASP A 91 16.88 -13.88 -6.62
C ASP A 91 15.37 -14.07 -6.82
N PRO A 92 14.55 -13.01 -6.64
CA PRO A 92 13.10 -13.12 -6.76
C PRO A 92 12.63 -13.47 -8.18
N SER A 93 13.48 -13.30 -9.21
CA SER A 93 13.14 -13.70 -10.58
C SER A 93 12.86 -15.20 -10.71
N GLN A 94 13.42 -16.02 -9.82
CA GLN A 94 13.29 -17.48 -9.78
C GLN A 94 12.06 -17.95 -8.98
N TRP A 95 11.30 -17.03 -8.37
CA TRP A 95 10.17 -17.34 -7.50
C TRP A 95 8.83 -17.03 -8.15
N ARG A 96 7.80 -17.77 -7.75
CA ARG A 96 6.40 -17.53 -8.09
C ARG A 96 5.60 -17.55 -6.80
N CYS A 97 4.78 -16.52 -6.64
CA CYS A 97 4.01 -16.31 -5.43
C CYS A 97 2.55 -16.68 -5.68
N THR A 98 2.08 -17.76 -5.07
CA THR A 98 0.69 -18.23 -5.25
C THR A 98 -0.33 -17.21 -4.70
N MET A 99 0.07 -16.41 -3.70
CA MET A 99 -0.71 -15.25 -3.24
C MET A 99 -0.88 -14.19 -4.34
N VAL A 100 0.16 -13.89 -5.12
CA VAL A 100 0.08 -12.91 -6.22
C VAL A 100 -0.84 -13.41 -7.33
N LEU A 101 -0.77 -14.69 -7.69
CA LEU A 101 -1.71 -15.33 -8.61
C LEU A 101 -3.16 -15.15 -8.15
N ALA A 102 -3.44 -15.40 -6.87
CA ALA A 102 -4.77 -15.18 -6.30
C ALA A 102 -5.19 -13.70 -6.34
N GLN A 103 -4.29 -12.79 -5.95
CA GLN A 103 -4.58 -11.34 -5.88
C GLN A 103 -4.79 -10.70 -7.25
N GLU A 104 -4.11 -11.14 -8.32
CA GLU A 104 -4.39 -10.67 -9.69
C GLU A 104 -5.80 -11.04 -10.13
N LEU A 105 -6.31 -12.19 -9.67
CA LEU A 105 -7.68 -12.63 -9.90
C LEU A 105 -8.69 -11.99 -8.93
N GLY A 106 -8.25 -11.03 -8.11
CA GLY A 106 -9.05 -10.31 -7.13
C GLY A 106 -9.40 -11.11 -5.88
N LEU A 107 -8.82 -12.31 -5.70
CA LEU A 107 -9.15 -13.26 -4.62
C LEU A 107 -8.48 -12.92 -3.28
N PRO A 108 -8.85 -13.59 -2.17
CA PRO A 108 -8.26 -13.33 -0.86
C PRO A 108 -6.73 -13.56 -0.82
N SER A 109 -6.04 -12.77 -0.01
CA SER A 109 -4.57 -12.77 0.10
C SER A 109 -4.01 -13.69 1.21
N SER A 110 -4.86 -14.44 1.92
CA SER A 110 -4.38 -15.43 2.90
C SER A 110 -4.69 -16.84 2.39
N LEU A 111 -3.79 -17.79 2.69
CA LEU A 111 -3.90 -19.17 2.23
C LEU A 111 -5.26 -19.77 2.62
N GLU A 112 -5.58 -19.70 3.91
CA GLU A 112 -6.86 -20.10 4.50
C GLU A 112 -8.07 -19.49 3.77
N LYS A 113 -8.10 -18.16 3.60
CA LYS A 113 -9.28 -17.50 3.01
C LYS A 113 -9.40 -17.80 1.52
N CYS A 114 -8.27 -17.96 0.82
CA CYS A 114 -8.26 -18.30 -0.59
C CYS A 114 -8.71 -19.75 -0.80
N ALA A 115 -8.18 -20.71 -0.03
CA ALA A 115 -8.59 -22.10 -0.05
C ALA A 115 -10.10 -22.27 0.23
N ASN A 116 -10.59 -21.63 1.29
CA ASN A 116 -12.01 -21.61 1.63
C ASN A 116 -12.88 -20.99 0.51
N TYR A 117 -12.43 -19.88 -0.08
CA TYR A 117 -13.16 -19.26 -1.19
C TYR A 117 -13.26 -20.17 -2.42
N LEU A 118 -12.19 -20.93 -2.69
CA LEU A 118 -12.13 -21.89 -3.79
C LEU A 118 -12.80 -23.24 -3.47
N ASN A 119 -13.28 -23.42 -2.23
CA ASN A 119 -13.85 -24.67 -1.70
C ASN A 119 -12.88 -25.85 -1.82
N LEU A 120 -11.59 -25.60 -1.54
CA LEU A 120 -10.59 -26.64 -1.40
C LEU A 120 -10.75 -27.30 -0.03
N ALA A 121 -10.54 -28.61 0.05
CA ALA A 121 -10.56 -29.32 1.33
C ALA A 121 -9.42 -28.78 2.21
N GLN A 122 -9.77 -28.11 3.31
CA GLN A 122 -8.82 -27.62 4.30
C GLN A 122 -9.25 -28.17 5.67
N GLU A 123 -8.36 -28.85 6.38
CA GLU A 123 -8.59 -29.19 7.78
C GLU A 123 -8.43 -27.95 8.68
N LYS A 124 -9.09 -27.96 9.85
CA LYS A 124 -9.43 -26.79 10.67
C LYS A 124 -8.20 -25.96 11.11
N ASP A 125 -7.99 -24.85 10.40
CA ASP A 125 -6.93 -23.83 10.56
C ASP A 125 -6.76 -23.19 11.97
N ALA A 126 -7.76 -23.29 12.86
CA ALA A 126 -7.61 -22.81 14.23
C ALA A 126 -6.50 -23.54 15.01
N ALA A 127 -6.15 -24.78 14.61
CA ALA A 127 -5.02 -25.51 15.18
C ALA A 127 -3.68 -24.90 14.76
N GLY A 128 -3.48 -24.58 13.47
CA GLY A 128 -2.23 -24.01 12.94
C GLY A 128 -1.81 -22.70 13.61
N LYS A 129 -2.73 -21.73 13.72
CA LYS A 129 -2.47 -20.46 14.44
C LYS A 129 -2.02 -20.66 15.89
N ASN A 130 -2.52 -21.70 16.56
CA ASN A 130 -2.11 -22.02 17.93
C ASN A 130 -0.73 -22.70 17.97
N LEU A 131 -0.37 -23.50 16.96
CA LEU A 131 0.94 -24.13 16.82
C LEU A 131 2.03 -23.09 16.55
N ILE A 132 1.81 -22.18 15.59
CA ILE A 132 2.70 -21.04 15.30
C ILE A 132 2.90 -20.21 16.58
N LYS A 133 1.82 -19.86 17.28
CA LYS A 133 1.93 -19.11 18.54
C LYS A 133 2.71 -19.86 19.63
N TYR A 134 2.69 -21.19 19.60
CA TYR A 134 3.37 -22.02 20.58
C TYR A 134 4.86 -22.17 20.27
N PHE A 135 5.25 -22.49 19.03
CA PHE A 135 6.63 -22.79 18.65
C PHE A 135 7.39 -21.60 18.04
N SER A 136 6.72 -20.71 17.31
CA SER A 136 7.35 -19.63 16.54
C SER A 136 7.49 -18.30 17.28
N ILE A 137 6.83 -18.16 18.43
CA ILE A 137 6.77 -16.91 19.21
C ILE A 137 7.31 -17.15 20.63
N PRO A 138 8.10 -16.22 21.20
CA PRO A 138 8.51 -16.28 22.61
C PRO A 138 7.31 -16.47 23.54
N CYS A 139 7.45 -17.35 24.54
CA CYS A 139 6.43 -17.59 25.53
C CYS A 139 6.74 -16.81 26.82
N LYS A 140 5.70 -16.38 27.53
CA LYS A 140 5.89 -15.70 28.82
C LYS A 140 6.36 -16.71 29.87
N PRO A 141 7.36 -16.37 30.72
CA PRO A 141 7.77 -17.24 31.80
C PRO A 141 6.66 -17.33 32.85
N THR A 142 6.25 -18.55 33.17
CA THR A 142 5.22 -18.85 34.18
C THR A 142 5.69 -19.98 35.08
N LYS A 143 5.02 -20.18 36.22
CA LYS A 143 5.29 -21.35 37.07
C LYS A 143 4.96 -22.67 36.37
N VAL A 144 3.95 -22.68 35.50
CA VAL A 144 3.46 -23.88 34.82
C VAL A 144 4.44 -24.38 33.76
N ASN A 145 5.08 -23.48 33.01
CA ASN A 145 6.05 -23.83 31.98
C ASN A 145 7.51 -23.83 32.49
N GLY A 146 7.72 -23.86 33.81
CA GLY A 146 9.06 -23.90 34.40
C GLY A 146 9.89 -22.63 34.20
N GLY A 147 9.26 -21.49 33.93
CA GLY A 147 9.95 -20.22 33.70
C GLY A 147 10.59 -20.09 32.32
N ARG A 148 10.32 -21.02 31.39
CA ARG A 148 10.88 -20.94 30.03
C ARG A 148 10.33 -19.75 29.25
N THR A 149 11.15 -19.25 28.34
CA THR A 149 10.85 -18.12 27.45
C THR A 149 10.62 -18.54 25.99
N ARG A 150 10.83 -19.83 25.68
CA ARG A 150 10.62 -20.46 24.38
C ARG A 150 10.07 -21.87 24.57
N ASN A 151 9.16 -22.31 23.69
CA ASN A 151 8.77 -23.71 23.63
C ASN A 151 9.61 -24.42 22.55
N LEU A 152 10.12 -25.60 22.86
CA LEU A 152 10.95 -26.43 22.00
C LEU A 152 10.18 -27.72 21.70
N PRO A 153 10.54 -28.48 20.65
CA PRO A 153 9.87 -29.72 20.30
C PRO A 153 9.70 -30.70 21.47
N GLU A 154 10.72 -30.85 22.32
CA GLU A 154 10.70 -31.74 23.48
C GLU A 154 9.69 -31.33 24.57
N HIS A 155 9.22 -30.08 24.56
CA HIS A 155 8.24 -29.61 25.53
C HIS A 155 6.81 -30.07 25.22
N ASP A 156 6.51 -30.41 23.97
CA ASP A 156 5.21 -30.93 23.54
C ASP A 156 5.35 -31.69 22.20
N PRO A 157 5.84 -32.95 22.23
CA PRO A 157 6.10 -33.73 21.00
C PRO A 157 4.84 -34.00 20.16
N GLU A 158 3.68 -34.10 20.79
CA GLU A 158 2.41 -34.29 20.09
C GLU A 158 2.06 -33.05 19.26
N LYS A 159 2.16 -31.85 19.85
CA LYS A 159 1.98 -30.61 19.09
C LYS A 159 3.06 -30.42 18.03
N TRP A 160 4.28 -30.89 18.28
CA TRP A 160 5.35 -30.81 17.28
C TRP A 160 5.01 -31.63 16.04
N GLN A 161 4.52 -32.86 16.22
CA GLN A 161 4.05 -33.67 15.08
C GLN A 161 2.89 -32.99 14.34
N MET A 162 1.93 -32.42 15.07
CA MET A 162 0.86 -31.64 14.45
C MET A 162 1.39 -30.43 13.65
N PHE A 163 2.51 -29.84 14.07
CA PHE A 163 3.13 -28.72 13.38
C PHE A 163 3.86 -29.13 12.10
N ILE A 164 4.50 -30.31 12.11
CA ILE A 164 5.03 -30.96 10.91
C ILE A 164 3.90 -31.23 9.91
N ASP A 165 2.81 -31.87 10.36
CA ASP A 165 1.66 -32.19 9.50
C ASP A 165 1.01 -30.92 8.94
N TYR A 166 0.97 -29.84 9.73
CA TYR A 166 0.48 -28.52 9.31
C TYR A 166 1.34 -27.92 8.18
N CYS A 167 2.66 -27.89 8.34
CA CYS A 167 3.58 -27.35 7.32
C CYS A 167 3.50 -28.15 6.00
N ILE A 168 3.37 -29.49 6.08
CA ILE A 168 3.10 -30.35 4.91
C ILE A 168 1.78 -29.95 4.23
N GLN A 169 0.73 -29.78 5.02
CA GLN A 169 -0.60 -29.45 4.51
C GLN A 169 -0.62 -28.09 3.80
N ASP A 170 0.13 -27.10 4.27
CA ASP A 170 0.20 -25.78 3.65
C ASP A 170 0.81 -25.84 2.23
N VAL A 171 1.85 -26.65 1.99
CA VAL A 171 2.38 -26.92 0.62
C VAL A 171 1.31 -27.58 -0.26
N VAL A 172 0.58 -28.58 0.25
CA VAL A 172 -0.49 -29.24 -0.50
C VAL A 172 -1.60 -28.26 -0.89
N VAL A 173 -2.01 -27.38 0.03
CA VAL A 173 -3.04 -26.36 -0.23
C VAL A 173 -2.52 -25.33 -1.24
N GLU A 174 -1.28 -24.88 -1.09
CA GLU A 174 -0.61 -23.94 -1.99
C GLU A 174 -0.61 -24.45 -3.43
N MET A 175 -0.15 -25.69 -3.64
CA MET A 175 -0.21 -26.37 -4.94
C MET A 175 -1.65 -26.50 -5.48
N SER A 176 -2.60 -26.87 -4.62
CA SER A 176 -4.01 -27.03 -5.01
C SER A 176 -4.65 -25.69 -5.45
N ILE A 177 -4.29 -24.58 -4.80
CA ILE A 177 -4.71 -23.24 -5.21
C ILE A 177 -4.11 -22.90 -6.58
N ALA A 178 -2.81 -23.13 -6.76
CA ALA A 178 -2.12 -22.84 -8.01
C ALA A 178 -2.75 -23.62 -9.18
N GLU A 179 -2.96 -24.93 -9.04
CA GLU A 179 -3.62 -25.78 -10.03
C GLU A 179 -5.04 -25.28 -10.35
N ARG A 180 -5.80 -24.87 -9.34
CA ARG A 180 -7.18 -24.38 -9.53
C ARG A 180 -7.25 -23.09 -10.35
N LEU A 181 -6.21 -22.26 -10.26
CA LEU A 181 -6.13 -20.92 -10.83
C LEU A 181 -5.30 -20.85 -12.13
N GLU A 182 -4.48 -21.85 -12.43
CA GLU A 182 -3.55 -21.88 -13.58
C GLU A 182 -4.23 -21.59 -14.93
N ALA A 183 -5.53 -21.89 -15.04
CA ALA A 183 -6.32 -21.66 -16.25
C ALA A 183 -6.43 -20.17 -16.62
N ILE A 184 -6.12 -19.25 -15.70
CA ILE A 184 -5.96 -17.82 -15.95
C ILE A 184 -4.61 -17.42 -15.34
N PRO A 185 -3.50 -17.67 -16.06
CA PRO A 185 -2.17 -17.44 -15.52
C PRO A 185 -1.89 -15.94 -15.39
N VAL A 186 -0.99 -15.62 -14.46
CA VAL A 186 -0.38 -14.29 -14.32
C VAL A 186 0.38 -13.96 -15.60
N HIS A 187 0.23 -12.74 -16.10
CA HIS A 187 0.97 -12.29 -17.28
C HIS A 187 2.48 -12.26 -16.99
N ASP A 188 3.34 -12.75 -17.89
CA ASP A 188 4.77 -12.91 -17.62
C ASP A 188 5.45 -11.61 -17.15
N ARG A 189 5.08 -10.48 -17.76
CA ARG A 189 5.57 -9.14 -17.37
C ARG A 189 5.28 -8.79 -15.90
N GLU A 190 4.19 -9.30 -15.32
CA GLU A 190 3.89 -9.09 -13.88
C GLU A 190 4.89 -9.79 -12.97
N TRP A 191 5.48 -10.92 -13.40
CA TRP A 191 6.54 -11.56 -12.63
C TRP A 191 7.84 -10.77 -12.64
N GLU A 192 8.10 -10.03 -13.71
CA GLU A 192 9.22 -9.09 -13.78
C GLU A 192 8.98 -7.88 -12.86
N TYR A 193 7.77 -7.32 -12.84
CA TYR A 193 7.39 -6.28 -11.88
C TYR A 193 7.46 -6.77 -10.43
N TYR A 194 7.02 -8.01 -10.17
CA TYR A 194 7.17 -8.64 -8.87
C TYR A 194 8.65 -8.75 -8.49
N ALA A 195 9.50 -9.24 -9.38
CA ALA A 195 10.94 -9.35 -9.10
C ALA A 195 11.58 -7.98 -8.82
N CYS A 196 11.21 -6.93 -9.58
CA CYS A 196 11.63 -5.55 -9.33
C CYS A 196 11.18 -5.06 -7.95
N ASP A 197 9.90 -5.23 -7.58
CA ASP A 197 9.36 -4.89 -6.25
C ASP A 197 10.11 -5.60 -5.13
N GLN A 198 10.40 -6.89 -5.30
CA GLN A 198 11.11 -7.67 -4.29
C GLN A 198 12.55 -7.18 -4.10
N ARG A 199 13.25 -6.79 -5.17
CA ARG A 199 14.60 -6.18 -5.07
C ARG A 199 14.56 -4.82 -4.38
N ILE A 200 13.56 -3.99 -4.68
CA ILE A 200 13.34 -2.70 -3.99
C ILE A 200 13.13 -2.95 -2.49
N ASN A 201 12.27 -3.90 -2.14
CA ASN A 201 12.02 -4.26 -0.74
C ASN A 201 13.26 -4.84 -0.04
N ASP A 202 14.06 -5.64 -0.74
CA ASP A 202 15.33 -6.18 -0.24
C ASP A 202 16.36 -5.10 0.05
N ARG A 203 16.44 -4.09 -0.81
CA ARG A 203 17.35 -2.95 -0.67
C ARG A 203 16.98 -2.07 0.53
N GLY A 204 15.69 -1.82 0.73
CA GLY A 204 15.19 -0.96 1.80
C GLY A 204 15.69 0.48 1.71
N VAL A 205 15.52 1.25 2.79
CA VAL A 205 15.95 2.66 2.90
C VAL A 205 16.55 2.92 4.28
N GLU A 206 17.57 3.74 4.35
CA GLU A 206 18.25 4.10 5.60
C GLU A 206 17.44 5.07 6.46
N LEU A 207 17.57 4.92 7.78
CA LEU A 207 16.97 5.82 8.76
C LEU A 207 18.02 6.74 9.38
N ASP A 208 17.64 8.00 9.58
CA ASP A 208 18.33 8.90 10.51
C ASP A 208 18.02 8.48 11.95
N THR A 209 18.82 7.55 12.48
CA THR A 209 18.64 6.96 13.80
C THR A 209 18.60 8.00 14.92
N GLU A 210 19.49 8.99 14.85
CA GLU A 210 19.54 10.11 15.80
C GLU A 210 18.24 10.93 15.80
N LEU A 211 17.70 11.22 14.60
CA LEU A 211 16.43 11.93 14.48
C LEU A 211 15.27 11.09 15.02
N VAL A 212 15.20 9.80 14.69
CA VAL A 212 14.13 8.90 15.15
C VAL A 212 14.14 8.79 16.68
N ASP A 213 15.30 8.53 17.27
CA ASP A 213 15.46 8.38 18.72
C ASP A 213 15.11 9.68 19.45
N SER A 214 15.58 10.81 18.94
CA SER A 214 15.32 12.10 19.56
C SER A 214 13.87 12.55 19.38
N ALA A 215 13.25 12.26 18.24
CA ALA A 215 11.82 12.48 18.02
C ALA A 215 10.97 11.66 19.00
N LEU A 216 11.31 10.38 19.22
CA LEU A 216 10.63 9.53 20.21
C LEU A 216 10.81 10.05 21.63
N TYR A 217 12.02 10.50 21.99
CA TYR A 217 12.28 11.14 23.27
C TYR A 217 11.39 12.38 23.49
N CYS A 218 11.45 13.34 22.56
CA CYS A 218 10.69 14.58 22.66
C CYS A 218 9.17 14.32 22.71
N LYS A 219 8.69 13.41 21.86
CA LYS A 219 7.30 12.95 21.85
C LYS A 219 6.91 12.39 23.21
N ASN A 220 7.67 11.45 23.77
CA ASN A 220 7.30 10.77 25.00
C ASN A 220 7.21 11.76 26.17
N LEU A 221 8.18 12.69 26.27
CA LEU A 221 8.18 13.74 27.28
C LEU A 221 6.94 14.66 27.14
N LYS A 222 6.62 15.10 25.92
CA LYS A 222 5.44 15.93 25.66
C LYS A 222 4.13 15.19 25.93
N MET A 223 4.03 13.92 25.54
CA MET A 223 2.84 13.09 25.79
C MET A 223 2.61 12.86 27.28
N GLU A 224 3.67 12.66 28.07
CA GLU A 224 3.58 12.53 29.52
C GLU A 224 3.10 13.83 30.18
N SER A 225 3.63 14.98 29.74
CA SER A 225 3.21 16.31 30.19
C SER A 225 1.73 16.57 29.89
N LEU A 226 1.30 16.35 28.63
CA LEU A 226 -0.09 16.53 28.21
C LEU A 226 -1.05 15.57 28.92
N ALA A 227 -0.65 14.31 29.14
CA ALA A 227 -1.47 13.34 29.85
C ALA A 227 -1.63 13.71 31.34
N SER A 228 -0.58 14.25 31.95
CA SER A 228 -0.60 14.75 33.33
C SER A 228 -1.52 15.96 33.47
N GLU A 229 -1.43 16.91 32.54
CA GLU A 229 -2.32 18.08 32.50
C GLU A 229 -3.78 17.66 32.28
N LEU A 230 -4.04 16.80 31.30
CA LEU A 230 -5.37 16.29 31.00
C LEU A 230 -6.00 15.59 32.20
N LYS A 231 -5.19 14.82 32.95
CA LYS A 231 -5.63 14.17 34.19
C LYS A 231 -5.90 15.18 35.31
N ALA A 232 -5.07 16.20 35.46
CA ALA A 232 -5.25 17.25 36.46
C ALA A 232 -6.51 18.09 36.20
N THR A 233 -6.77 18.47 34.94
CA THR A 233 -7.95 19.26 34.56
C THR A 233 -9.24 18.46 34.65
N THR A 234 -9.24 17.19 34.23
CA THR A 234 -10.47 16.39 34.18
C THR A 234 -10.76 15.62 35.48
N GLY A 235 -9.75 15.34 36.30
CA GLY A 235 -9.85 14.46 37.47
C GLY A 235 -10.11 12.99 37.14
N LEU A 236 -10.08 12.61 35.86
CA LEU A 236 -10.40 11.24 35.41
C LEU A 236 -9.23 10.28 35.65
N ALA A 237 -9.53 9.04 36.00
CA ALA A 237 -8.51 8.00 36.19
C ALA A 237 -7.78 7.67 34.88
N ASN A 238 -8.51 7.64 33.76
CA ASN A 238 -7.99 7.48 32.41
C ASN A 238 -8.71 8.42 31.44
N PRO A 239 -8.21 9.67 31.28
CA PRO A 239 -8.77 10.65 30.36
C PRO A 239 -8.65 10.25 28.87
N ASN A 240 -7.88 9.20 28.54
CA ASN A 240 -7.82 8.68 27.18
C ASN A 240 -8.95 7.70 26.84
N SER A 241 -9.68 7.21 27.85
CA SER A 241 -10.84 6.34 27.63
C SER A 241 -12.04 7.17 27.18
N ARG A 242 -12.59 6.85 26.00
CA ARG A 242 -13.85 7.45 25.52
C ARG A 242 -14.97 7.33 26.56
N ALA A 243 -15.03 6.18 27.25
CA ALA A 243 -16.07 5.92 28.25
C ALA A 243 -15.98 6.83 29.48
N GLN A 244 -14.81 7.40 29.77
CA GLN A 244 -14.61 8.34 30.87
C GLN A 244 -14.67 9.79 30.40
N LEU A 245 -14.03 10.11 29.26
CA LEU A 245 -13.89 11.47 28.79
C LEU A 245 -15.18 12.03 28.18
N LEU A 246 -15.94 11.24 27.41
CA LEU A 246 -17.13 11.73 26.73
C LEU A 246 -18.22 12.21 27.71
N PRO A 247 -18.55 11.48 28.80
CA PRO A 247 -19.48 11.99 29.81
C PRO A 247 -19.03 13.33 30.44
N TRP A 248 -17.73 13.44 30.78
CA TRP A 248 -17.17 14.66 31.35
C TRP A 248 -17.29 15.86 30.37
N LEU A 249 -17.02 15.63 29.09
CA LEU A 249 -17.16 16.64 28.05
C LEU A 249 -18.62 17.09 27.90
N GLN A 250 -19.57 16.16 27.91
CA GLN A 250 -21.00 16.44 27.81
C GLN A 250 -21.51 17.29 28.99
N GLU A 251 -21.04 17.02 30.21
CA GLU A 251 -21.34 17.86 31.38
C GLU A 251 -20.83 19.30 31.24
N LYS A 252 -19.75 19.50 30.48
CA LYS A 252 -19.13 20.80 30.22
C LYS A 252 -19.65 21.51 28.97
N GLY A 253 -20.65 20.95 28.29
CA GLY A 253 -21.33 21.57 27.15
C GLY A 253 -20.94 21.04 25.76
N TYR A 254 -20.15 19.96 25.69
CA TYR A 254 -19.84 19.29 24.42
C TYR A 254 -21.07 18.60 23.84
N SER A 255 -21.44 18.92 22.59
CA SER A 255 -22.72 18.49 22.02
C SER A 255 -22.63 17.22 21.15
N ALA A 256 -21.45 16.89 20.63
CA ALA A 256 -21.25 15.73 19.76
C ALA A 256 -21.34 14.37 20.50
N GLY A 257 -21.84 13.34 19.81
CA GLY A 257 -21.92 11.96 20.33
C GLY A 257 -20.63 11.16 20.20
N GLY A 258 -19.63 11.70 19.50
CA GLY A 258 -18.35 11.09 19.19
C GLY A 258 -17.17 11.93 19.68
N LEU A 259 -15.97 11.33 19.66
CA LEU A 259 -14.69 12.01 19.88
C LEU A 259 -13.79 11.83 18.67
N THR A 260 -14.38 11.82 17.47
CA THR A 260 -13.58 11.82 16.24
C THR A 260 -12.87 13.17 16.12
N LYS A 261 -11.80 13.21 15.33
CA LYS A 261 -11.06 14.46 15.10
C LYS A 261 -12.00 15.58 14.60
N ALA A 262 -12.90 15.26 13.67
CA ALA A 262 -13.87 16.20 13.12
C ALA A 262 -14.88 16.69 14.18
N ASP A 263 -15.37 15.79 15.05
CA ASP A 263 -16.26 16.18 16.15
C ASP A 263 -15.57 17.18 17.09
N VAL A 264 -14.32 16.88 17.46
CA VAL A 264 -13.53 17.72 18.38
C VAL A 264 -13.17 19.08 17.76
N GLU A 265 -12.78 19.10 16.47
CA GLU A 265 -12.47 20.35 15.76
C GLU A 265 -13.70 21.25 15.60
N SER A 266 -14.87 20.68 15.29
CA SER A 266 -16.11 21.45 15.19
C SER A 266 -16.54 22.07 16.52
N GLU A 267 -16.34 21.37 17.63
CA GLU A 267 -16.72 21.85 18.97
C GLU A 267 -15.70 22.87 19.52
N LEU A 268 -14.45 22.78 19.09
CA LEU A 268 -13.41 23.75 19.46
C LEU A 268 -13.68 25.17 18.94
N GLU A 269 -14.49 25.34 17.89
CA GLU A 269 -14.87 26.65 17.36
C GLU A 269 -15.67 27.49 18.35
N THR A 270 -16.44 26.84 19.22
CA THR A 270 -17.35 27.49 20.19
C THR A 270 -17.01 27.18 21.64
N ALA A 271 -16.12 26.23 21.91
CA ALA A 271 -15.71 25.87 23.25
C ALA A 271 -14.93 26.99 23.96
N GLU A 272 -15.18 27.15 25.26
CA GLU A 272 -14.47 28.10 26.13
C GLU A 272 -13.97 27.42 27.41
N GLY A 273 -13.04 28.09 28.11
CA GLY A 273 -12.53 27.66 29.43
C GLY A 273 -11.94 26.25 29.45
N GLU A 274 -12.31 25.47 30.47
CA GLU A 274 -11.83 24.10 30.67
C GLU A 274 -12.21 23.15 29.53
N LEU A 275 -13.39 23.33 28.92
CA LEU A 275 -13.82 22.52 27.80
C LEU A 275 -12.85 22.68 26.62
N LYS A 276 -12.57 23.93 26.24
CA LYS A 276 -11.62 24.24 25.16
C LYS A 276 -10.26 23.61 25.43
N ARG A 277 -9.71 23.81 26.64
CA ARG A 277 -8.40 23.28 26.99
C ARG A 277 -8.34 21.76 26.91
N VAL A 278 -9.36 21.06 27.40
CA VAL A 278 -9.42 19.59 27.35
C VAL A 278 -9.54 19.09 25.90
N LEU A 279 -10.30 19.77 25.05
CA LEU A 279 -10.41 19.43 23.64
C LEU A 279 -9.07 19.63 22.90
N GLU A 280 -8.34 20.73 23.17
CA GLU A 280 -6.99 20.97 22.63
C GLU A 280 -6.00 19.87 23.05
N LEU A 281 -5.96 19.56 24.36
CA LEU A 281 -5.15 18.47 24.90
C LEU A 281 -5.53 17.12 24.27
N LYS A 282 -6.82 16.91 23.99
CA LYS A 282 -7.28 15.67 23.37
C LYS A 282 -6.81 15.53 21.93
N LEU A 283 -6.83 16.60 21.14
CA LEU A 283 -6.28 16.59 19.77
C LEU A 283 -4.79 16.25 19.79
N GLN A 284 -4.02 16.85 20.70
CA GLN A 284 -2.58 16.63 20.79
C GLN A 284 -2.23 15.20 21.26
N THR A 285 -2.95 14.65 22.22
CA THR A 285 -2.71 13.27 22.71
C THR A 285 -3.18 12.18 21.74
N ALA A 286 -4.04 12.52 20.78
CA ALA A 286 -4.62 11.55 19.83
C ALA A 286 -3.85 11.43 18.50
N MET A 287 -2.72 12.11 18.31
CA MET A 287 -2.02 12.08 17.02
C MET A 287 -1.37 10.73 16.71
N SER A 288 -2.00 10.00 15.80
CA SER A 288 -1.52 8.71 15.29
C SER A 288 -0.29 8.84 14.38
N SER A 289 -0.01 10.02 13.81
CA SER A 289 1.13 10.26 12.93
C SER A 289 2.47 9.96 13.62
N LEU A 290 2.59 10.27 14.91
CA LEU A 290 3.83 10.06 15.67
C LEU A 290 4.08 8.58 16.03
N LYS A 291 3.15 7.67 15.72
CA LYS A 291 3.39 6.21 15.79
C LYS A 291 4.30 5.72 14.68
N LYS A 292 4.54 6.55 13.65
CA LYS A 292 5.44 6.23 12.53
C LYS A 292 6.89 6.14 12.98
N TYR A 293 7.34 7.00 13.88
CA TYR A 293 8.67 6.89 14.49
C TYR A 293 8.84 5.56 15.25
N GLU A 294 7.84 5.13 16.02
CA GLU A 294 7.92 3.84 16.70
C GLU A 294 7.91 2.67 15.71
N ALA A 295 7.21 2.81 14.57
CA ALA A 295 7.23 1.80 13.52
C ALA A 295 8.59 1.73 12.82
N MET A 296 9.27 2.87 12.64
CA MET A 296 10.64 2.95 12.14
C MET A 296 11.61 2.27 13.12
N GLU A 297 11.59 2.66 14.39
CA GLU A 297 12.43 2.06 15.45
C GLU A 297 12.23 0.53 15.54
N ARG A 298 10.98 0.06 15.57
CA ARG A 298 10.68 -1.37 15.68
C ARG A 298 11.05 -2.19 14.44
N ALA A 299 11.11 -1.58 13.27
CA ALA A 299 11.34 -2.28 12.00
C ALA A 299 12.76 -2.12 11.44
N MET A 300 13.56 -1.23 12.03
CA MET A 300 14.95 -1.01 11.66
C MET A 300 15.77 -2.29 11.84
N CYS A 301 16.41 -2.73 10.77
CA CYS A 301 17.28 -3.90 10.74
C CYS A 301 18.71 -3.54 11.22
N SER A 302 19.55 -4.55 11.40
CA SER A 302 20.94 -4.39 11.89
C SER A 302 21.84 -3.53 10.98
N ASP A 303 21.43 -3.28 9.74
CA ASP A 303 22.08 -2.40 8.76
C ASP A 303 21.58 -0.94 8.81
N ASN A 304 20.79 -0.58 9.83
CA ASN A 304 20.12 0.72 9.99
C ASN A 304 19.09 1.06 8.90
N ARG A 305 18.66 0.07 8.10
CA ARG A 305 17.64 0.26 7.07
C ARG A 305 16.30 -0.34 7.49
N VAL A 306 15.24 0.13 6.87
CA VAL A 306 13.92 -0.49 6.91
C VAL A 306 13.61 -1.08 5.54
N HIS A 307 13.24 -2.35 5.54
CA HIS A 307 12.96 -3.15 4.36
C HIS A 307 11.48 -3.54 4.30
N GLY A 308 11.03 -4.11 3.18
CA GLY A 308 9.66 -4.61 3.06
C GLY A 308 8.58 -3.53 3.19
N LEU A 309 8.89 -2.31 2.76
CA LEU A 309 8.01 -1.14 2.86
C LEU A 309 6.77 -1.24 1.96
N LEU A 310 6.82 -2.11 0.95
CA LEU A 310 5.82 -2.21 -0.11
C LEU A 310 5.31 -3.65 -0.22
N GLN A 311 4.00 -3.79 -0.41
CA GLN A 311 3.38 -5.05 -0.82
C GLN A 311 2.93 -4.95 -2.27
N PHE A 312 3.54 -5.77 -3.13
CA PHE A 312 3.07 -6.02 -4.49
C PHE A 312 1.60 -6.46 -4.49
N TYR A 313 0.79 -5.91 -5.40
CA TYR A 313 -0.66 -6.21 -5.48
C TYR A 313 -1.47 -5.94 -4.21
N GLY A 314 -1.00 -5.06 -3.31
CA GLY A 314 -1.69 -4.72 -2.07
C GLY A 314 -3.11 -4.17 -2.25
N ALA A 315 -3.42 -3.55 -3.40
CA ALA A 315 -4.76 -3.20 -3.83
C ALA A 315 -5.23 -4.14 -4.96
N SER A 316 -5.85 -5.28 -4.61
CA SER A 316 -6.09 -6.36 -5.57
C SER A 316 -7.01 -6.05 -6.77
N ARG A 317 -7.66 -4.89 -6.81
CA ARG A 317 -8.49 -4.47 -7.96
C ARG A 317 -7.69 -3.77 -9.05
N THR A 318 -6.72 -2.95 -8.66
CA THR A 318 -5.91 -2.14 -9.60
C THR A 318 -4.48 -2.67 -9.70
N GLY A 319 -4.08 -3.56 -8.77
CA GLY A 319 -2.72 -4.05 -8.62
C GLY A 319 -1.75 -3.02 -8.05
N ARG A 320 -2.23 -1.85 -7.58
CA ARG A 320 -1.38 -0.87 -6.91
C ARG A 320 -0.72 -1.48 -5.68
N TRP A 321 0.52 -1.07 -5.43
CA TRP A 321 1.23 -1.39 -4.20
C TRP A 321 0.53 -0.81 -2.99
N ALA A 322 0.65 -1.49 -1.85
CA ALA A 322 0.26 -0.94 -0.56
C ALA A 322 1.50 -0.74 0.32
N GLY A 323 1.52 0.36 1.07
CA GLY A 323 2.54 0.55 2.10
C GLY A 323 2.37 -0.45 3.26
N ARG A 324 3.47 -1.02 3.73
CA ARG A 324 3.56 -1.92 4.89
C ARG A 324 4.59 -1.39 5.88
N VAL A 325 4.59 -1.95 7.09
CA VAL A 325 5.50 -1.59 8.17
C VAL A 325 5.38 -0.11 8.58
N VAL A 326 6.18 0.79 8.00
CA VAL A 326 6.08 2.25 8.19
C VAL A 326 4.92 2.85 7.38
N GLN A 327 4.42 2.16 6.34
CA GLN A 327 3.39 2.63 5.40
C GLN A 327 3.74 4.01 4.80
N VAL A 328 4.77 3.99 3.95
CA VAL A 328 5.32 5.18 3.26
C VAL A 328 4.31 5.92 2.38
N GLN A 329 3.28 5.21 1.91
CA GLN A 329 2.14 5.74 1.14
C GLN A 329 1.23 6.69 1.96
N ASN A 330 1.45 6.84 3.27
CA ASN A 330 0.64 7.68 4.16
C ASN A 330 1.50 8.45 5.16
N LEU A 331 2.65 8.96 4.71
CA LEU A 331 3.46 9.89 5.51
C LEU A 331 2.91 11.31 5.38
N ALA A 332 2.92 12.08 6.47
CA ALA A 332 2.47 13.47 6.47
C ALA A 332 3.34 14.31 5.52
N ARG A 333 2.71 15.25 4.80
CA ARG A 333 3.44 16.26 4.03
C ARG A 333 4.12 17.25 4.98
N ASN A 334 5.25 17.77 4.55
CA ASN A 334 5.92 18.90 5.19
C ASN A 334 5.55 20.21 4.48
N TYR A 335 5.58 21.30 5.26
CA TYR A 335 5.34 22.68 4.83
C TYR A 335 6.31 23.67 5.51
N LEU A 336 7.16 23.19 6.44
CA LEU A 336 8.23 23.97 7.06
C LEU A 336 9.23 24.43 5.99
N SER A 337 9.60 25.71 6.03
CA SER A 337 10.59 26.30 5.12
C SER A 337 12.03 25.92 5.44
N ASP A 338 12.31 25.56 6.70
CA ASP A 338 13.63 25.38 7.30
C ASP A 338 13.75 23.99 7.94
N LEU A 339 13.51 22.94 7.14
CA LEU A 339 13.53 21.55 7.60
C LEU A 339 14.85 21.16 8.28
N ASP A 340 15.99 21.66 7.80
CA ASP A 340 17.29 21.35 8.39
C ASP A 340 17.44 21.86 9.83
N ASP A 341 16.99 23.10 10.10
CA ASP A 341 17.04 23.68 11.44
C ASP A 341 16.08 22.96 12.38
N ALA A 342 14.84 22.69 11.94
CA ALA A 342 13.87 21.92 12.69
C ALA A 342 14.41 20.52 13.07
N ARG A 343 15.04 19.82 12.11
CA ARG A 343 15.72 18.54 12.38
C ARG A 343 16.82 18.69 13.42
N ASN A 344 17.65 19.71 13.29
CA ASN A 344 18.78 19.93 14.20
C ASN A 344 18.33 20.21 15.64
N PHE A 345 17.26 21.00 15.84
CA PHE A 345 16.70 21.23 17.18
C PHE A 345 16.13 19.95 17.77
N VAL A 346 15.40 19.16 16.98
CA VAL A 346 14.86 17.86 17.43
C VAL A 346 15.99 16.89 17.78
N LYS A 347 17.03 16.77 16.95
CA LYS A 347 18.22 15.95 17.23
C LYS A 347 18.93 16.35 18.52
N LYS A 348 19.02 17.65 18.79
CA LYS A 348 19.55 18.21 20.05
C LYS A 348 18.59 18.04 21.24
N ARG A 349 17.37 17.55 21.00
CA ARG A 349 16.27 17.41 21.97
C ARG A 349 15.87 18.75 22.61
N ASP A 350 16.05 19.85 21.88
CA ASP A 350 15.74 21.20 22.32
C ASP A 350 14.25 21.50 22.12
N ILE A 351 13.42 20.94 23.00
CA ILE A 351 11.97 21.06 22.93
C ILE A 351 11.53 22.52 23.05
N ASP A 352 12.21 23.30 23.89
CA ASP A 352 11.90 24.70 24.12
C ASP A 352 12.13 25.51 22.84
N ALA A 353 13.26 25.32 22.16
CA ALA A 353 13.49 25.97 20.87
C ALA A 353 12.42 25.60 19.83
N VAL A 354 12.03 24.31 19.76
CA VAL A 354 11.00 23.86 18.82
C VAL A 354 9.64 24.51 19.12
N GLU A 355 9.23 24.58 20.39
CA GLU A 355 7.96 25.20 20.79
C GLU A 355 7.98 26.74 20.67
N ILE A 356 9.15 27.37 20.66
CA ILE A 356 9.31 28.82 20.47
C ILE A 356 9.31 29.19 18.98
N LEU A 357 9.98 28.41 18.14
CA LEU A 357 10.23 28.74 16.74
C LEU A 357 9.16 28.21 15.78
N TYR A 358 8.44 27.15 16.17
CA TYR A 358 7.44 26.49 15.33
C TYR A 358 6.07 26.38 16.05
N ASP A 359 5.02 26.05 15.29
CA ASP A 359 3.64 26.00 15.79
C ASP A 359 3.45 25.11 17.03
N SER A 360 4.10 23.94 17.04
CA SER A 360 4.21 23.05 18.21
C SER A 360 5.25 21.96 17.95
N LEU A 361 5.79 21.35 19.02
CA LEU A 361 6.65 20.17 18.88
C LEU A 361 5.95 19.06 18.10
N ASN A 362 4.69 18.84 18.42
CA ASN A 362 3.89 17.75 17.88
C ASN A 362 3.66 17.86 16.36
N ASP A 363 3.32 19.04 15.87
CA ASP A 363 3.17 19.26 14.44
C ASP A 363 4.53 19.28 13.73
N THR A 364 5.57 19.87 14.35
CA THR A 364 6.95 19.82 13.85
C THR A 364 7.40 18.37 13.65
N LEU A 365 7.30 17.53 14.68
CA LEU A 365 7.64 16.11 14.60
C LEU A 365 6.86 15.39 13.51
N LYS A 366 5.57 15.71 13.33
CA LYS A 366 4.73 15.14 12.26
C LYS A 366 5.23 15.54 10.87
N GLN A 367 5.62 16.80 10.66
CA GLN A 367 6.17 17.26 9.39
C GLN A 367 7.56 16.67 9.10
N LEU A 368 8.35 16.40 10.15
CA LEU A 368 9.69 15.80 10.03
C LEU A 368 9.69 14.28 9.75
N ILE A 369 8.54 13.58 9.84
CA ILE A 369 8.50 12.11 9.70
C ILE A 369 9.16 11.63 8.40
N ARG A 370 8.89 12.28 7.26
CA ARG A 370 9.47 11.86 5.97
C ARG A 370 11.00 12.00 5.96
N THR A 371 11.48 13.04 6.63
CA THR A 371 12.89 13.42 6.66
C THR A 371 13.74 12.40 7.44
N ALA A 372 13.11 11.54 8.24
CA ALA A 372 13.78 10.41 8.88
C ALA A 372 14.27 9.35 7.89
N LEU A 373 13.74 9.30 6.67
CA LEU A 373 14.29 8.48 5.59
C LEU A 373 15.41 9.27 4.92
N ILE A 374 16.63 8.74 4.92
CA ILE A 374 17.82 9.42 4.40
C ILE A 374 18.50 8.58 3.31
N ALA A 375 19.17 9.24 2.39
CA ALA A 375 20.04 8.57 1.45
C ALA A 375 21.29 8.08 2.19
N LYS A 376 21.84 6.93 1.78
CA LYS A 376 23.10 6.43 2.34
C LYS A 376 24.24 7.44 2.22
N ASP A 377 25.20 7.36 3.12
CA ASP A 377 26.36 8.24 3.17
C ASP A 377 27.05 8.37 1.79
N GLY A 378 27.33 9.63 1.41
CA GLY A 378 27.96 9.94 0.12
C GLY A 378 27.02 9.89 -1.10
N THR A 379 25.71 9.70 -0.88
CA THR A 379 24.69 9.70 -1.96
C THR A 379 23.54 10.65 -1.65
N GLU A 380 22.64 10.79 -2.62
CA GLU A 380 21.43 11.61 -2.54
C GLU A 380 20.23 10.82 -3.05
N PHE A 381 19.04 11.28 -2.70
CA PHE A 381 17.80 10.85 -3.34
C PHE A 381 17.52 11.67 -4.57
N TYR A 382 17.16 10.97 -5.65
CA TYR A 382 16.58 11.52 -6.85
C TYR A 382 15.10 11.12 -6.84
N VAL A 383 14.23 12.10 -6.66
CA VAL A 383 12.80 11.89 -6.49
C VAL A 383 12.10 12.38 -7.74
N SER A 384 11.35 11.51 -8.43
CA SER A 384 10.63 11.87 -9.66
C SER A 384 9.18 11.39 -9.59
N ASP A 385 8.22 12.31 -9.81
CA ASP A 385 6.78 12.07 -9.74
C ASP A 385 6.13 12.27 -11.11
N PHE A 386 5.19 11.41 -11.48
CA PHE A 386 4.43 11.60 -12.71
C PHE A 386 3.47 12.79 -12.60
N SER A 387 3.52 13.71 -13.56
CA SER A 387 2.64 14.88 -13.57
C SER A 387 1.21 14.50 -13.98
N ALA A 388 0.30 14.30 -13.01
CA ALA A 388 -1.12 14.04 -13.24
C ALA A 388 -1.42 12.81 -14.14
N ILE A 389 -0.75 11.69 -13.87
CA ILE A 389 -0.81 10.47 -14.70
C ILE A 389 -2.23 9.97 -14.97
N GLU A 390 -3.10 9.93 -13.97
CA GLU A 390 -4.46 9.43 -14.13
C GLU A 390 -5.29 10.28 -15.11
N ALA A 391 -5.11 11.61 -15.08
CA ALA A 391 -5.79 12.53 -15.98
C ALA A 391 -5.31 12.36 -17.44
N ARG A 392 -4.01 12.07 -17.64
CA ARG A 392 -3.45 11.73 -18.95
C ARG A 392 -4.01 10.40 -19.47
N VAL A 393 -4.02 9.38 -18.61
CA VAL A 393 -4.48 8.02 -18.96
C VAL A 393 -5.96 8.01 -19.34
N ILE A 394 -6.83 8.66 -18.56
CA ILE A 394 -8.26 8.70 -18.91
C ILE A 394 -8.52 9.44 -20.22
N ALA A 395 -7.83 10.57 -20.46
CA ALA A 395 -7.94 11.32 -21.71
C ALA A 395 -7.47 10.48 -22.91
N TRP A 396 -6.41 9.69 -22.75
CA TRP A 396 -5.87 8.80 -23.79
C TRP A 396 -6.79 7.61 -24.11
N PHE A 397 -7.46 7.02 -23.11
CA PHE A 397 -8.46 5.98 -23.36
C PHE A 397 -9.71 6.55 -24.02
N ALA A 398 -10.20 7.71 -23.56
CA ALA A 398 -11.39 8.34 -24.08
C ALA A 398 -11.18 8.99 -25.46
N GLY A 399 -9.94 9.36 -25.80
CA GLY A 399 -9.63 10.17 -26.98
C GLY A 399 -10.06 11.63 -26.82
N GLU A 400 -9.94 12.18 -25.61
CA GLU A 400 -10.29 13.58 -25.29
C GLU A 400 -9.18 14.52 -25.74
N LYS A 401 -9.29 15.00 -26.99
CA LYS A 401 -8.18 15.67 -27.72
C LYS A 401 -7.67 16.93 -27.01
N TRP A 402 -8.55 17.81 -26.56
CA TRP A 402 -8.14 19.08 -25.97
C TRP A 402 -7.29 18.88 -24.71
N ARG A 403 -7.59 17.85 -23.91
CA ARG A 403 -6.76 17.48 -22.74
C ARG A 403 -5.40 16.98 -23.16
N LEU A 404 -5.35 16.10 -24.16
CA LEU A 404 -4.09 15.58 -24.70
C LEU A 404 -3.22 16.71 -25.27
N GLU A 405 -3.81 17.72 -25.91
CA GLU A 405 -3.12 18.91 -26.40
C GLU A 405 -2.57 19.78 -25.27
N VAL A 406 -3.33 19.98 -24.18
CA VAL A 406 -2.84 20.66 -22.97
C VAL A 406 -1.64 19.92 -22.38
N PHE A 407 -1.73 18.60 -22.29
CA PHE A 407 -0.65 17.74 -21.78
C PHE A 407 0.60 17.69 -22.67
N ALA A 408 0.44 17.88 -23.98
CA ALA A 408 1.54 17.96 -24.94
C ALA A 408 2.19 19.36 -25.02
N THR A 409 1.56 20.38 -24.43
CA THR A 409 2.03 21.76 -24.44
C THR A 409 2.53 22.19 -23.06
N HIS A 410 1.73 22.95 -22.32
CA HIS A 410 2.13 23.56 -21.05
C HIS A 410 1.76 22.71 -19.82
N GLY A 411 0.96 21.65 -19.97
CA GLY A 411 0.63 20.71 -18.90
C GLY A 411 -0.27 21.24 -17.77
N LYS A 412 -0.70 22.51 -17.82
CA LYS A 412 -1.54 23.17 -16.81
C LYS A 412 -3.00 22.72 -16.88
N ILE A 413 -3.24 21.45 -16.55
CA ILE A 413 -4.54 20.79 -16.74
C ILE A 413 -5.65 21.39 -15.88
N TYR A 414 -5.35 21.90 -14.68
CA TYR A 414 -6.37 22.44 -13.79
C TYR A 414 -6.89 23.79 -14.27
N GLU A 415 -5.98 24.64 -14.74
CA GLU A 415 -6.29 25.92 -15.36
C GLU A 415 -7.04 25.71 -16.68
N ALA A 416 -6.58 24.77 -17.50
CA ALA A 416 -7.28 24.42 -18.74
C ALA A 416 -8.68 23.83 -18.49
N SER A 417 -8.85 22.97 -17.48
CA SER A 417 -10.17 22.47 -17.06
C SER A 417 -11.09 23.62 -16.64
N ALA A 418 -10.60 24.57 -15.84
CA ALA A 418 -11.39 25.74 -15.45
C ALA A 418 -11.77 26.61 -16.66
N SER A 419 -10.81 26.89 -17.54
CA SER A 419 -11.03 27.63 -18.80
C SER A 419 -12.13 26.98 -19.66
N GLN A 420 -12.07 25.66 -19.87
CA GLN A 420 -13.07 24.91 -20.65
C GLN A 420 -14.44 24.85 -19.98
N MET A 421 -14.48 24.73 -18.65
CA MET A 421 -15.75 24.67 -17.90
C MET A 421 -16.48 26.02 -17.89
N PHE A 422 -15.75 27.13 -17.70
CA PHE A 422 -16.34 28.46 -17.51
C PHE A 422 -16.29 29.36 -18.74
N GLY A 423 -15.63 28.91 -19.83
CA GLY A 423 -15.56 29.65 -21.09
C GLY A 423 -14.69 30.91 -21.05
N ILE A 424 -13.66 30.92 -20.20
CA ILE A 424 -12.73 32.06 -20.04
C ILE A 424 -11.33 31.72 -20.57
N PRO A 425 -10.53 32.69 -21.03
CA PRO A 425 -9.13 32.48 -21.38
C PRO A 425 -8.32 31.88 -20.22
N ILE A 426 -7.31 31.05 -20.51
CA ILE A 426 -6.50 30.39 -19.48
C ILE A 426 -5.69 31.40 -18.65
N GLU A 427 -5.34 32.53 -19.24
CA GLU A 427 -4.63 33.65 -18.61
C GLU A 427 -5.50 34.40 -17.59
N GLU A 428 -6.82 34.29 -17.69
CA GLU A 428 -7.79 34.89 -16.77
C GLU A 428 -8.19 33.96 -15.62
N VAL A 429 -7.66 32.74 -15.58
CA VAL A 429 -7.93 31.78 -14.52
C VAL A 429 -7.16 32.18 -13.25
N ASP A 430 -7.88 32.74 -12.28
CA ASP A 430 -7.33 33.03 -10.96
C ASP A 430 -7.15 31.77 -10.07
N LYS A 431 -6.62 31.95 -8.85
CA LYS A 431 -6.42 30.86 -7.90
C LYS A 431 -7.72 30.13 -7.52
N GLY A 432 -8.84 30.84 -7.43
CA GLY A 432 -10.13 30.27 -7.06
C GLY A 432 -10.70 29.40 -8.16
N LEU A 433 -10.67 29.87 -9.41
CA LEU A 433 -11.11 29.13 -10.58
C LEU A 433 -10.22 27.92 -10.86
N ARG A 434 -8.90 28.07 -10.72
CA ARG A 434 -7.96 26.94 -10.77
C ARG A 434 -8.32 25.86 -9.75
N GLN A 435 -8.71 26.26 -8.54
CA GLN A 435 -9.09 25.32 -7.49
C GLN A 435 -10.39 24.58 -7.85
N LYS A 436 -11.40 25.27 -8.41
CA LYS A 436 -12.62 24.65 -8.95
C LYS A 436 -12.29 23.67 -10.09
N GLY A 437 -11.36 24.03 -10.99
CA GLY A 437 -10.88 23.13 -12.04
C GLY A 437 -10.20 21.87 -11.49
N LYS A 438 -9.33 22.03 -10.49
CA LYS A 438 -8.61 20.92 -9.83
C LYS A 438 -9.55 19.93 -9.15
N ILE A 439 -10.50 20.41 -8.34
CA ILE A 439 -11.40 19.51 -7.60
C ILE A 439 -12.32 18.76 -8.55
N SER A 440 -12.81 19.42 -9.61
CA SER A 440 -13.61 18.80 -10.65
C SER A 440 -12.83 17.73 -11.41
N GLU A 441 -11.57 17.99 -11.73
CA GLU A 441 -10.70 17.00 -12.39
C GLU A 441 -10.55 15.71 -11.56
N LEU A 442 -10.31 15.87 -10.26
CA LEU A 442 -10.09 14.74 -9.35
C LEU A 442 -11.40 14.00 -9.02
N ALA A 443 -12.53 14.70 -8.95
CA ALA A 443 -13.79 14.11 -8.50
C ALA A 443 -14.64 13.52 -9.63
N LEU A 444 -14.62 14.13 -10.82
CA LEU A 444 -15.65 13.90 -11.84
C LEU A 444 -15.21 12.95 -12.96
N GLY A 445 -13.90 12.70 -13.11
CA GLY A 445 -13.31 11.82 -14.12
C GLY A 445 -13.88 10.40 -14.17
N TYR A 446 -14.49 9.93 -13.08
CA TYR A 446 -14.99 8.56 -12.95
C TYR A 446 -16.50 8.51 -12.67
N GLN A 447 -17.26 9.39 -13.31
CA GLN A 447 -18.73 9.52 -13.13
C GLN A 447 -19.13 10.01 -11.73
N GLY A 448 -18.24 10.75 -11.05
CA GLY A 448 -18.57 11.46 -9.82
C GLY A 448 -19.73 12.45 -10.00
N GLY A 449 -20.44 12.69 -8.90
CA GLY A 449 -21.48 13.71 -8.80
C GLY A 449 -21.21 14.67 -7.63
N PRO A 450 -22.23 15.44 -7.17
CA PRO A 450 -22.06 16.39 -6.07
C PRO A 450 -21.49 15.77 -4.80
N GLY A 451 -21.87 14.53 -4.48
CA GLY A 451 -21.32 13.79 -3.33
C GLY A 451 -19.80 13.55 -3.41
N ALA A 452 -19.27 13.30 -4.61
CA ALA A 452 -17.83 13.13 -4.81
C ALA A 452 -17.06 14.45 -4.62
N LEU A 453 -17.63 15.57 -5.10
CA LEU A 453 -17.08 16.90 -4.85
C LEU A 453 -17.06 17.25 -3.36
N LYS A 454 -18.13 16.93 -2.62
CA LYS A 454 -18.17 17.11 -1.16
C LYS A 454 -17.07 16.31 -0.46
N GLN A 455 -16.88 15.04 -0.83
CA GLN A 455 -15.82 14.18 -0.28
C GLN A 455 -14.41 14.70 -0.58
N MET A 456 -14.21 15.35 -1.72
CA MET A 456 -12.95 16.00 -2.09
C MET A 456 -12.75 17.38 -1.44
N GLY A 457 -13.65 17.81 -0.55
CA GLY A 457 -13.50 19.05 0.22
C GLY A 457 -13.99 20.31 -0.50
N ALA A 458 -14.89 20.19 -1.48
CA ALA A 458 -15.39 21.36 -2.23
C ALA A 458 -15.96 22.45 -1.32
N LEU A 459 -16.72 22.06 -0.30
CA LEU A 459 -17.33 22.99 0.66
C LEU A 459 -16.26 23.71 1.50
N SER A 460 -15.27 22.98 2.01
CA SER A 460 -14.14 23.57 2.76
C SER A 460 -13.27 24.51 1.91
N MET A 461 -13.36 24.42 0.59
CA MET A 461 -12.65 25.26 -0.37
C MET A 461 -13.49 26.44 -0.86
N GLY A 462 -14.64 26.70 -0.24
CA GLY A 462 -15.50 27.85 -0.55
C GLY A 462 -16.45 27.65 -1.72
N VAL A 463 -16.67 26.41 -2.19
CA VAL A 463 -17.72 26.12 -3.18
C VAL A 463 -19.05 25.95 -2.44
N HIS A 464 -20.07 26.74 -2.81
CA HIS A 464 -21.40 26.61 -2.21
C HIS A 464 -22.10 25.32 -2.67
N GLU A 465 -22.91 24.73 -1.79
CA GLU A 465 -23.58 23.44 -2.08
C GLU A 465 -24.47 23.50 -3.33
N GLU A 466 -25.12 24.64 -3.56
CA GLU A 466 -25.98 24.90 -4.72
C GLU A 466 -25.21 24.91 -6.04
N GLU A 467 -23.91 25.25 -6.02
CA GLU A 467 -23.05 25.30 -7.21
C GLU A 467 -22.57 23.90 -7.65
N LEU A 468 -22.62 22.90 -6.77
CA LEU A 468 -22.00 21.59 -7.02
C LEU A 468 -22.57 20.89 -8.25
N GLN A 469 -23.88 20.97 -8.45
CA GLN A 469 -24.51 20.36 -9.63
C GLN A 469 -24.12 21.09 -10.92
N GLY A 470 -24.02 22.42 -10.88
CA GLY A 470 -23.52 23.22 -12.02
C GLY A 470 -22.11 22.80 -12.43
N LEU A 471 -21.20 22.65 -11.46
CA LEU A 471 -19.82 22.17 -11.72
C LEU A 471 -19.80 20.79 -12.37
N VAL A 472 -20.66 19.87 -11.91
CA VAL A 472 -20.79 18.53 -12.51
C VAL A 472 -21.22 18.63 -13.97
N ASP A 473 -22.22 19.46 -14.26
CA ASP A 473 -22.79 19.58 -15.59
C ASP A 473 -21.82 20.27 -16.56
N ASP A 474 -21.13 21.33 -16.11
CA ASP A 474 -20.11 22.04 -16.90
C ASP A 474 -18.91 21.15 -17.21
N TRP A 475 -18.41 20.40 -16.23
CA TRP A 475 -17.32 19.46 -16.48
C TRP A 475 -17.73 18.39 -17.48
N ARG A 476 -18.94 17.80 -17.35
CA ARG A 476 -19.43 16.78 -18.29
C ARG A 476 -19.62 17.34 -19.70
N ARG A 477 -20.06 18.60 -19.82
CA ARG A 477 -20.22 19.32 -21.10
C ARG A 477 -18.89 19.55 -21.81
N ALA A 478 -17.84 19.87 -21.05
CA ALA A 478 -16.47 20.04 -21.53
C ALA A 478 -15.75 18.71 -21.84
N ASN A 479 -16.19 17.59 -21.25
CA ASN A 479 -15.50 16.29 -21.28
C ASN A 479 -16.34 15.17 -21.90
N GLN A 480 -16.93 15.45 -23.06
CA GLN A 480 -17.92 14.57 -23.68
C GLN A 480 -17.35 13.19 -24.05
N LYS A 481 -16.07 13.10 -24.43
CA LYS A 481 -15.46 11.80 -24.78
C LYS A 481 -15.27 10.95 -23.54
N ILE A 482 -14.86 11.55 -22.42
CA ILE A 482 -14.75 10.84 -21.15
C ILE A 482 -16.12 10.35 -20.67
N VAL A 483 -17.15 11.20 -20.74
CA VAL A 483 -18.53 10.80 -20.39
C VAL A 483 -19.04 9.65 -21.25
N GLN A 484 -18.73 9.68 -22.56
CA GLN A 484 -19.09 8.58 -23.46
C GLN A 484 -18.30 7.30 -23.14
N PHE A 485 -17.03 7.42 -22.77
CA PHE A 485 -16.18 6.29 -22.42
C PHE A 485 -16.73 5.48 -21.24
N TRP A 486 -17.26 6.13 -20.19
CA TRP A 486 -17.91 5.43 -19.06
C TRP A 486 -19.08 4.56 -19.54
N LYS A 487 -19.93 5.12 -20.42
CA LYS A 487 -21.09 4.41 -20.98
C LYS A 487 -20.64 3.24 -21.86
N ASP A 488 -19.58 3.43 -22.64
CA ASP A 488 -19.05 2.41 -23.54
C ASP A 488 -18.44 1.24 -22.76
N VAL A 489 -17.70 1.52 -21.70
CA VAL A 489 -17.15 0.51 -20.78
C VAL A 489 -18.27 -0.29 -20.12
N GLN A 490 -19.32 0.36 -19.61
CA GLN A 490 -20.48 -0.34 -19.04
C GLN A 490 -21.15 -1.27 -20.07
N ARG A 491 -21.42 -0.77 -21.28
CA ARG A 491 -22.01 -1.57 -22.36
C ARG A 491 -21.12 -2.75 -22.75
N ALA A 492 -19.81 -2.55 -22.86
CA ALA A 492 -18.86 -3.60 -23.23
C ALA A 492 -18.80 -4.70 -22.15
N ALA A 493 -18.71 -4.32 -20.87
CA ALA A 493 -18.69 -5.26 -19.75
C ALA A 493 -20.00 -6.08 -19.65
N ILE A 494 -21.16 -5.42 -19.74
CA ILE A 494 -22.47 -6.11 -19.73
C ILE A 494 -22.58 -7.06 -20.93
N LYS A 495 -22.18 -6.62 -22.12
CA LYS A 495 -22.23 -7.44 -23.33
C LYS A 495 -21.32 -8.66 -23.21
N ALA A 496 -20.10 -8.51 -22.68
CA ALA A 496 -19.20 -9.63 -22.42
C ALA A 496 -19.81 -10.62 -21.41
N LEU A 497 -20.43 -10.12 -20.34
CA LEU A 497 -21.09 -10.94 -19.33
C LEU A 497 -22.33 -11.68 -19.86
N LYS A 498 -23.14 -11.06 -20.73
CA LYS A 498 -24.34 -11.68 -21.29
C LYS A 498 -24.01 -12.68 -22.40
N THR A 499 -23.12 -12.31 -23.30
CA THR A 499 -22.80 -13.14 -24.50
C THR A 499 -21.73 -14.18 -24.24
N LYS A 500 -20.93 -14.02 -23.19
CA LYS A 500 -19.74 -14.84 -22.89
C LYS A 500 -18.72 -14.87 -24.03
N ARG A 501 -18.71 -13.83 -24.87
CA ARG A 501 -17.77 -13.65 -25.99
C ARG A 501 -16.84 -12.46 -25.72
N PRO A 502 -15.61 -12.48 -26.25
CA PRO A 502 -14.72 -11.32 -26.18
C PRO A 502 -15.33 -10.08 -26.84
N ILE A 503 -15.29 -8.94 -26.15
CA ILE A 503 -15.75 -7.64 -26.66
C ILE A 503 -14.57 -6.68 -26.67
N LYS A 504 -14.17 -6.19 -27.85
CA LYS A 504 -13.13 -5.18 -28.01
C LYS A 504 -13.73 -3.77 -27.90
N LEU A 505 -13.10 -2.91 -27.10
CA LEU A 505 -13.42 -1.49 -26.96
C LEU A 505 -12.12 -0.68 -26.99
N GLY A 506 -11.79 -0.13 -28.16
CA GLY A 506 -10.52 0.58 -28.36
C GLY A 506 -9.32 -0.31 -28.00
N LYS A 507 -8.57 0.12 -26.98
CA LYS A 507 -7.38 -0.57 -26.44
C LYS A 507 -7.69 -1.65 -25.41
N LEU A 508 -8.96 -1.81 -25.04
CA LEU A 508 -9.40 -2.76 -24.02
C LEU A 508 -10.07 -3.97 -24.67
N THR A 509 -9.94 -5.13 -24.02
CA THR A 509 -10.73 -6.33 -24.37
C THR A 509 -11.41 -6.89 -23.13
N PHE A 510 -12.74 -6.99 -23.19
CA PHE A 510 -13.56 -7.57 -22.12
C PHE A 510 -13.81 -9.04 -22.46
N ASN A 511 -13.56 -9.94 -21.52
CA ASN A 511 -13.77 -11.37 -21.69
C ASN A 511 -14.44 -11.99 -20.46
N TYR A 512 -15.08 -13.14 -20.62
CA TYR A 512 -15.56 -13.94 -19.50
C TYR A 512 -14.95 -15.34 -19.56
N ARG A 513 -14.20 -15.72 -18.53
CA ARG A 513 -13.52 -17.02 -18.46
C ARG A 513 -13.57 -17.56 -17.05
N LYS A 514 -13.93 -18.84 -16.90
CA LYS A 514 -13.88 -19.60 -15.62
C LYS A 514 -14.49 -18.88 -14.41
N GLY A 515 -15.56 -18.12 -14.62
CA GLY A 515 -16.25 -17.38 -13.55
C GLY A 515 -15.79 -15.94 -13.34
N PHE A 516 -14.82 -15.45 -14.12
CA PHE A 516 -14.31 -14.09 -14.03
C PHE A 516 -14.75 -13.26 -15.23
N LEU A 517 -15.19 -12.03 -15.00
CA LEU A 517 -15.08 -10.98 -16.00
C LEU A 517 -13.65 -10.47 -15.96
N LEU A 518 -12.99 -10.48 -17.12
CA LEU A 518 -11.63 -10.01 -17.31
C LEU A 518 -11.64 -8.79 -18.21
N ILE A 519 -10.97 -7.72 -17.78
CA ILE A 519 -10.70 -6.54 -18.62
C ILE A 519 -9.21 -6.53 -18.92
N LYS A 520 -8.85 -6.93 -20.14
CA LYS A 520 -7.47 -6.91 -20.62
C LYS A 520 -7.06 -5.48 -20.96
N LEU A 521 -6.01 -5.01 -20.28
CA LEU A 521 -5.33 -3.75 -20.51
C LEU A 521 -4.39 -3.83 -21.71
N PRO A 522 -3.98 -2.68 -22.29
CA PRO A 522 -2.97 -2.65 -23.34
C PRO A 522 -1.62 -3.26 -22.92
N SER A 523 -1.26 -3.18 -21.64
CA SER A 523 -0.08 -3.84 -21.05
C SER A 523 -0.12 -5.37 -21.11
N GLY A 524 -1.27 -5.97 -21.45
CA GLY A 524 -1.47 -7.42 -21.49
C GLY A 524 -2.11 -7.98 -20.21
N ARG A 525 -2.00 -7.26 -19.09
CA ARG A 525 -2.57 -7.60 -17.78
C ARG A 525 -4.10 -7.60 -17.77
N ASN A 526 -4.71 -8.41 -16.91
CA ASN A 526 -6.16 -8.43 -16.73
C ASN A 526 -6.57 -7.82 -15.38
N LEU A 527 -7.60 -6.97 -15.38
CA LEU A 527 -8.41 -6.76 -14.19
C LEU A 527 -9.45 -7.87 -14.09
N ALA A 528 -9.54 -8.52 -12.94
CA ALA A 528 -10.45 -9.64 -12.73
C ALA A 528 -11.57 -9.31 -11.75
N TYR A 529 -12.79 -9.73 -12.11
CA TYR A 529 -13.98 -9.60 -11.28
C TYR A 529 -14.59 -10.98 -11.07
N ALA A 530 -14.38 -11.54 -9.88
CA ALA A 530 -14.80 -12.89 -9.52
C ALA A 530 -16.33 -13.03 -9.46
N LYS A 531 -16.84 -14.13 -10.00
CA LYS A 531 -18.27 -14.48 -10.12
C LYS A 531 -19.13 -13.33 -10.67
N ALA A 532 -18.58 -12.56 -11.60
CA ALA A 532 -19.28 -11.40 -12.16
C ALA A 532 -20.51 -11.82 -12.97
N LYS A 533 -21.63 -11.11 -12.75
CA LYS A 533 -22.92 -11.31 -13.44
C LYS A 533 -23.66 -9.99 -13.62
N VAL A 534 -24.65 -10.01 -14.50
CA VAL A 534 -25.56 -8.88 -14.72
C VAL A 534 -26.84 -9.15 -13.95
N GLU A 535 -27.32 -8.13 -13.25
CA GLU A 535 -28.63 -8.12 -12.60
C GLU A 535 -29.39 -6.85 -13.00
N SER A 536 -30.72 -6.89 -12.97
CA SER A 536 -31.54 -5.70 -13.18
C SER A 536 -31.45 -4.77 -11.97
N GLY A 537 -31.37 -3.46 -12.20
CA GLY A 537 -31.43 -2.42 -11.16
C GLY A 537 -32.37 -1.28 -11.56
N ASP A 538 -32.59 -0.36 -10.63
CA ASP A 538 -33.56 0.75 -10.76
C ASP A 538 -33.24 1.70 -11.92
N TYR A 539 -31.97 1.78 -12.31
CA TYR A 539 -31.46 2.64 -13.37
C TYR A 539 -30.91 1.85 -14.57
N GLY A 540 -31.34 0.60 -14.72
CA GLY A 540 -30.91 -0.32 -15.78
C GLY A 540 -30.06 -1.48 -15.26
N ASP A 541 -29.46 -2.23 -16.19
CA ASP A 541 -28.58 -3.36 -15.88
C ASP A 541 -27.38 -2.91 -15.04
N LYS A 542 -27.14 -3.62 -13.93
CA LYS A 542 -25.98 -3.45 -13.05
C LYS A 542 -25.07 -4.66 -13.08
N ILE A 543 -23.79 -4.44 -12.79
CA ILE A 543 -22.78 -5.49 -12.72
C ILE A 543 -22.53 -5.81 -11.26
N ILE A 544 -22.69 -7.08 -10.92
CA ILE A 544 -22.44 -7.60 -9.58
C ILE A 544 -21.26 -8.55 -9.65
N TYR A 545 -20.38 -8.50 -8.66
CA TYR A 545 -19.25 -9.41 -8.52
C TYR A 545 -18.97 -9.69 -7.03
N GLU A 546 -18.09 -10.64 -6.76
CA GLU A 546 -17.58 -10.89 -5.41
C GLU A 546 -16.20 -10.26 -5.25
N GLY A 547 -16.00 -9.51 -4.17
CA GLY A 547 -14.75 -8.82 -3.90
C GLY A 547 -14.56 -8.56 -2.41
N GLN A 548 -13.34 -8.25 -2.01
CA GLN A 548 -13.03 -7.92 -0.62
C GLN A 548 -13.67 -6.59 -0.22
N SER A 549 -14.52 -6.63 0.82
CA SER A 549 -15.10 -5.44 1.46
C SER A 549 -14.14 -4.81 2.47
N ASP A 550 -14.51 -3.64 2.99
CA ASP A 550 -13.81 -2.93 4.05
C ASP A 550 -13.61 -3.77 5.33
N LYS A 551 -14.43 -4.81 5.54
CA LYS A 551 -14.37 -5.69 6.73
C LYS A 551 -13.56 -6.98 6.52
N ALA A 552 -12.67 -7.03 5.54
CA ALA A 552 -11.81 -8.19 5.23
C ALA A 552 -12.57 -9.51 4.93
N TYR A 553 -13.88 -9.42 4.68
CA TYR A 553 -14.73 -10.49 4.16
C TYR A 553 -14.97 -10.27 2.67
N PHE A 554 -15.02 -11.37 1.93
CA PHE A 554 -15.36 -11.38 0.52
C PHE A 554 -16.88 -11.33 0.40
N THR A 555 -17.41 -10.26 -0.21
CA THR A 555 -18.85 -10.03 -0.27
C THR A 555 -19.28 -9.66 -1.67
N ARG A 556 -20.60 -9.77 -1.91
CA ARG A 556 -21.24 -9.24 -3.11
C ARG A 556 -21.03 -7.72 -3.18
N GLN A 557 -20.54 -7.23 -4.31
CA GLN A 557 -20.32 -5.82 -4.61
C GLN A 557 -21.02 -5.44 -5.91
N GLU A 558 -21.38 -4.16 -6.01
CA GLU A 558 -21.96 -3.58 -7.21
C GLU A 558 -20.94 -2.66 -7.88
N THR A 559 -20.88 -2.69 -9.21
CA THR A 559 -20.04 -1.80 -10.01
C THR A 559 -20.78 -1.32 -11.25
N TYR A 560 -20.25 -0.26 -11.87
CA TYR A 560 -20.84 0.45 -13.00
C TYR A 560 -19.74 1.08 -13.85
N GLY A 561 -20.11 1.67 -15.00
CA GLY A 561 -19.16 2.20 -15.99
C GLY A 561 -18.06 3.09 -15.43
N GLY A 562 -18.43 4.13 -14.67
CA GLY A 562 -17.47 5.04 -14.03
C GLY A 562 -16.48 4.33 -13.10
N LYS A 563 -16.94 3.42 -12.23
CA LYS A 563 -16.06 2.68 -11.32
C LYS A 563 -15.14 1.70 -12.06
N LEU A 564 -15.62 1.07 -13.14
CA LEU A 564 -14.76 0.25 -14.00
C LEU A 564 -13.68 1.11 -14.68
N VAL A 565 -14.03 2.31 -15.16
CA VAL A 565 -13.07 3.24 -15.75
C VAL A 565 -12.03 3.71 -14.73
N GLU A 566 -12.43 4.02 -13.50
CA GLU A 566 -11.50 4.31 -12.41
C GLU A 566 -10.48 3.19 -12.24
N ASN A 567 -10.96 1.94 -12.13
CA ASN A 567 -10.07 0.80 -11.97
C ASN A 567 -9.12 0.64 -13.17
N ILE A 568 -9.63 0.77 -14.40
CA ILE A 568 -8.83 0.70 -15.64
C ILE A 568 -7.72 1.76 -15.65
N VAL A 569 -8.05 2.99 -15.29
CA VAL A 569 -7.12 4.13 -15.30
C VAL A 569 -6.05 3.95 -14.21
N GLN A 570 -6.45 3.65 -12.98
CA GLN A 570 -5.50 3.42 -11.88
C GLN A 570 -4.60 2.20 -12.13
N ALA A 571 -5.16 1.15 -12.71
CA ALA A 571 -4.41 -0.04 -13.09
C ALA A 571 -3.39 0.26 -14.20
N THR A 572 -3.78 1.05 -15.20
CA THR A 572 -2.86 1.44 -16.28
C THR A 572 -1.77 2.38 -15.78
N ALA A 573 -2.09 3.34 -14.91
CA ALA A 573 -1.10 4.22 -14.26
C ALA A 573 -0.07 3.42 -13.45
N ARG A 574 -0.53 2.40 -12.71
CA ARG A 574 0.33 1.45 -12.01
C ARG A 574 1.26 0.69 -12.96
N ASP A 575 0.75 0.23 -14.10
CA ASP A 575 1.56 -0.50 -15.08
C ASP A 575 2.64 0.40 -15.70
N ILE A 576 2.32 1.69 -15.94
CA ILE A 576 3.28 2.69 -16.40
C ILE A 576 4.38 2.93 -15.37
N LEU A 577 4.03 3.03 -14.08
CA LEU A 577 5.01 3.13 -13.00
C LEU A 577 5.88 1.88 -12.95
N ALA A 578 5.31 0.68 -13.05
CA ALA A 578 6.06 -0.57 -13.04
C ALA A 578 7.09 -0.64 -14.18
N GLU A 579 6.70 -0.21 -15.38
CA GLU A 579 7.60 -0.10 -16.53
C GLU A 579 8.72 0.93 -16.29
N ALA A 580 8.41 2.07 -15.67
CA ALA A 580 9.40 3.08 -15.33
C ALA A 580 10.41 2.59 -14.28
N LEU A 581 9.95 1.90 -13.23
CA LEU A 581 10.82 1.32 -12.20
C LEU A 581 11.80 0.31 -12.80
N ILE A 582 11.35 -0.57 -13.71
CA ILE A 582 12.23 -1.49 -14.42
C ILE A 582 13.27 -0.73 -15.23
N ARG A 583 12.87 0.27 -16.03
CA ARG A 583 13.81 1.03 -16.85
C ARG A 583 14.87 1.76 -16.02
N ILE A 584 14.49 2.28 -14.86
CA ILE A 584 15.41 2.94 -13.92
C ILE A 584 16.43 1.93 -13.38
N GLU A 585 15.98 0.75 -12.92
CA GLU A 585 16.88 -0.31 -12.45
C GLU A 585 17.78 -0.86 -13.57
N GLU A 586 17.26 -1.02 -14.79
CA GLU A 586 18.02 -1.44 -15.98
C GLU A 586 19.06 -0.40 -16.42
N ALA A 587 18.82 0.89 -16.17
CA ALA A 587 19.79 1.95 -16.35
C ALA A 587 20.90 1.97 -15.27
N GLY A 588 20.83 1.07 -14.28
CA GLY A 588 21.79 0.98 -13.18
C GLY A 588 21.52 1.95 -12.04
N HIS A 589 20.27 2.42 -11.90
CA HIS A 589 19.86 3.33 -10.84
C HIS A 589 19.03 2.59 -9.80
N ASP A 590 19.50 2.59 -8.54
CA ASP A 590 18.90 1.84 -7.45
C ASP A 590 17.63 2.53 -6.93
N VAL A 591 16.45 1.95 -7.17
CA VAL A 591 15.20 2.40 -6.55
C VAL A 591 15.11 1.83 -5.13
N VAL A 592 14.97 2.69 -4.13
CA VAL A 592 14.88 2.26 -2.72
C VAL A 592 13.44 2.09 -2.24
N PHE A 593 12.52 2.89 -2.76
CA PHE A 593 11.08 2.74 -2.57
C PHE A 593 10.34 3.66 -3.55
N HIS A 594 9.01 3.61 -3.53
CA HIS A 594 8.16 4.49 -4.33
C HIS A 594 6.88 4.85 -3.56
N VAL A 595 6.30 6.02 -3.84
CA VAL A 595 5.11 6.56 -3.15
C VAL A 595 4.12 7.06 -4.20
N HIS A 596 2.92 6.49 -4.22
CA HIS A 596 1.93 6.75 -5.27
C HIS A 596 2.54 6.54 -6.67
N ASP A 597 2.71 7.63 -7.44
CA ASP A 597 3.25 7.66 -8.79
C ASP A 597 4.70 8.19 -8.83
N GLU A 598 5.34 8.33 -7.66
CA GLU A 598 6.70 8.85 -7.45
C GLU A 598 7.71 7.72 -7.20
N ALA A 599 8.85 7.76 -7.90
CA ALA A 599 10.00 6.89 -7.68
C ALA A 599 11.08 7.60 -6.85
N ILE A 600 11.68 6.88 -5.90
CA ILE A 600 12.79 7.38 -5.07
C ILE A 600 14.02 6.52 -5.35
N ILE A 601 15.01 7.15 -5.97
CA ILE A 601 16.27 6.52 -6.37
C ILE A 601 17.36 6.98 -5.40
N GLU A 602 18.22 6.07 -4.94
CA GLU A 602 19.38 6.36 -4.11
C GLU A 602 20.67 6.21 -4.92
N GLY A 603 21.47 7.27 -5.04
CA GLY A 603 22.74 7.18 -5.75
C GLY A 603 23.49 8.51 -5.84
N ALA A 604 24.53 8.56 -6.68
CA ALA A 604 25.36 9.74 -6.86
C ALA A 604 25.71 9.94 -8.33
N GLY A 605 25.90 11.20 -8.74
CA GLY A 605 26.42 11.55 -10.06
C GLY A 605 25.41 11.46 -11.22
N MET A 606 24.12 11.24 -10.93
CA MET A 606 23.03 11.39 -11.90
C MET A 606 22.59 12.85 -12.00
N THR A 607 21.86 13.20 -13.06
CA THR A 607 21.03 14.40 -13.08
C THR A 607 19.56 14.06 -12.85
N ILE A 608 18.78 15.03 -12.36
CA ILE A 608 17.34 14.81 -12.18
C ILE A 608 16.61 14.69 -13.52
N GLU A 609 17.12 15.36 -14.56
CA GLU A 609 16.61 15.27 -15.93
C GLU A 609 16.77 13.86 -16.50
N GLU A 610 17.87 13.16 -16.21
CA GLU A 610 18.05 11.76 -16.61
C GLU A 610 16.96 10.86 -16.04
N VAL A 611 16.69 10.97 -14.74
CA VAL A 611 15.62 10.23 -14.05
C VAL A 611 14.24 10.60 -14.62
N ASN A 612 13.98 11.89 -14.83
CA ASN A 612 12.71 12.35 -15.41
C ASN A 612 12.50 11.79 -16.83
N ASN A 613 13.55 11.73 -17.65
CA ASN A 613 13.46 11.16 -19.00
C ASN A 613 13.13 9.67 -18.97
N LEU A 614 13.71 8.90 -18.04
CA LEU A 614 13.41 7.48 -17.85
C LEU A 614 11.95 7.24 -17.40
N MET A 615 11.47 8.07 -16.49
CA MET A 615 10.07 8.07 -16.04
C MET A 615 9.11 8.42 -17.18
N ALA A 616 9.36 9.51 -17.90
CA ALA A 616 8.49 10.02 -18.97
C ALA A 616 8.47 9.17 -20.26
N GLN A 617 9.30 8.13 -20.36
CA GLN A 617 9.27 7.24 -21.53
C GLN A 617 7.98 6.40 -21.56
N ALA A 618 7.20 6.54 -22.63
CA ALA A 618 6.02 5.70 -22.85
C ALA A 618 6.46 4.29 -23.30
N PRO A 619 5.96 3.21 -22.65
CA PRO A 619 6.16 1.86 -23.15
C PRO A 619 5.43 1.68 -24.49
N GLU A 620 5.88 0.71 -25.30
CA GLU A 620 5.35 0.47 -26.66
C GLU A 620 3.82 0.30 -26.67
N TRP A 621 3.27 -0.41 -25.68
CA TRP A 621 1.82 -0.62 -25.56
C TRP A 621 1.03 0.63 -25.18
N ALA A 622 1.68 1.69 -24.70
CA ALA A 622 1.10 2.98 -24.32
C ALA A 622 1.39 4.09 -25.35
N GLU A 623 1.69 3.73 -26.60
CA GLU A 623 1.99 4.70 -27.65
C GLU A 623 0.95 5.84 -27.73
N GLY A 624 1.45 7.07 -27.83
CA GLY A 624 0.64 8.29 -27.90
C GLY A 624 0.05 8.76 -26.57
N LEU A 625 0.38 8.13 -25.43
CA LEU A 625 0.11 8.67 -24.11
C LEU A 625 1.18 9.74 -23.78
N PRO A 626 0.83 11.03 -23.64
CA PRO A 626 1.81 12.06 -23.33
C PRO A 626 2.21 11.94 -21.86
N LEU A 627 3.30 11.23 -21.56
CA LEU A 627 3.85 11.14 -20.21
C LEU A 627 4.77 12.33 -19.92
N ASN A 628 4.82 12.74 -18.66
CA ASN A 628 5.75 13.73 -18.15
C ASN A 628 6.01 13.45 -16.68
N SER A 629 7.19 13.81 -16.19
CA SER A 629 7.53 13.76 -14.79
C SER A 629 8.33 14.99 -14.38
N GLU A 630 8.24 15.33 -13.11
CA GLU A 630 9.01 16.41 -12.49
C GLU A 630 9.64 15.85 -11.22
N GLY A 631 10.80 16.36 -10.86
CA GLY A 631 11.58 15.78 -9.77
C GLY A 631 12.61 16.74 -9.21
N TYR A 632 13.21 16.33 -8.11
CA TYR A 632 14.22 17.09 -7.37
C TYR A 632 15.24 16.15 -6.72
N ILE A 633 16.35 16.73 -6.26
CA ILE A 633 17.43 16.04 -5.56
C ILE A 633 17.43 16.47 -4.09
N THR A 634 17.61 15.53 -3.17
CA THR A 634 17.60 15.81 -1.74
C THR A 634 18.41 14.78 -0.95
N LYS A 635 18.91 15.14 0.23
CA LYS A 635 19.59 14.19 1.15
C LYS A 635 18.63 13.31 1.94
N TYR A 636 17.37 13.72 2.02
CA TYR A 636 16.35 13.04 2.80
C TYR A 636 14.98 13.20 2.16
N TYR A 637 14.12 12.23 2.38
CA TYR A 637 12.82 12.22 1.72
C TYR A 637 11.95 13.38 2.22
N MET A 638 11.43 14.19 1.29
CA MET A 638 10.55 15.31 1.55
C MET A 638 9.45 15.36 0.49
N LYS A 639 8.70 16.45 0.41
CA LYS A 639 7.84 16.70 -0.75
C LYS A 639 7.97 18.17 -1.09
N ASP A 640 8.28 18.43 -2.36
CA ASP A 640 8.30 19.77 -2.93
C ASP A 640 6.88 20.37 -3.05
#